data_AF-A0A0B2W0T4-F1
#
_entry.id   AF-A0A0B2W0T4-F1
#
_cell.length_a   1.000
_cell.length_b   1.000
_cell.length_c   1.000
_cell.angle_alpha   90.00
_cell.angle_beta   90.00
_cell.angle_gamma   90.00
#
_symmetry.space_group_name_H-M   'P 1'
#
loop_
_entity.id
_entity.type
_entity.pdbx_description
1 polymer ?
#
loop_
_entity_poly.entity_id
_entity_poly.type
_entity_poly.pdbx_seq_one_letter_code
_entity_poly.pdbx_strand_id
1 'polypeptide(L)'
;MSDVYHSGSGGSKGFPPAPYGYPMHCNMSRAFQEMTDEERKCLEERKYWCFLLSSIVTFCVSMLLVVMWRIITHLFCQRRERDDLDTVPEQLEVNGKHGLLKNEVDGFAVKQEEVQIGWMTEAKDWAGELISGQSMTGRILVVLVFILSIGSLIIYFYDASHPNFQVETCVSWSDSPSQQIDLGFNIFFLIYFFIRFIAASDKVWFLLEVYSFIDYFTIPPSFVAIYLERNWLGLRFLRALRLMTVPDILQYLNVLKTSSSIRLTQLLSIFISVCLTGAGFIHVLENSGDPFKNFANTHRITYWDCVYFLLVTMSTVGYGDIYCTTFLGRLFMVFFILGGLAMFASYVPEIADLIGSRQKYGGEYKGEHGKKHIVVCGYITYESVSHFLQDFLHEDREDVDVEVVFLHRVPPDLELEGLFKRHFTKVEFFTGTVMDSIDLSRVKVDEADACLVLANKYSSDPDAEDAANIMRVISIKNYSSDIRVIVQLMQYHNKAYLLNIPSWDWRRGDDVICLAELKLGFIAQSCLAPGFSTMMANLFAMRSFKTSPHTPSWLNDYLRGAGMEMYTETLSHSYSRHTPDWLNLYLCGAGMEMYTDTLSHGFVGMTFPEAADLLFTRLGLLLLAIELKDDEKKECNIAINPAPITTIQPQTQGFFIAQSADEVKRAFYWCRQCHEDIMDVTLIKKCKCRNCKHFCYFLSFTSLLLHCYIYFIVSGSIVPQYDSVGLIH
;
A
#
# COMPACT_ATOMS: atom_id res chain seq x y z
N MET A 1 -41.52 19.80 42.73
CA MET A 1 -42.17 19.13 43.86
C MET A 1 -41.06 18.69 44.78
N SER A 2 -41.04 19.24 46.00
CA SER A 2 -40.06 19.09 47.11
C SER A 2 -39.16 20.31 47.39
N ASP A 3 -39.73 21.37 48.01
CA ASP A 3 -39.68 21.61 49.47
C ASP A 3 -38.48 20.98 50.20
N VAL A 4 -37.74 21.60 51.13
CA VAL A 4 -37.98 22.71 52.06
C VAL A 4 -36.63 22.95 52.76
N TYR A 5 -36.26 24.20 53.08
CA TYR A 5 -35.47 24.46 54.29
C TYR A 5 -35.85 25.80 54.91
N HIS A 6 -36.20 25.71 56.20
CA HIS A 6 -36.70 26.77 57.06
C HIS A 6 -35.55 27.49 57.79
N SER A 7 -35.70 28.82 57.87
CA SER A 7 -35.44 29.75 58.99
C SER A 7 -34.13 29.71 59.81
N GLY A 8 -33.49 30.88 59.89
CA GLY A 8 -32.55 31.23 60.97
C GLY A 8 -32.00 32.65 60.82
N SER A 9 -32.68 33.63 61.39
CA SER A 9 -32.38 35.06 61.39
C SER A 9 -31.14 35.46 62.21
N GLY A 10 -30.38 36.45 61.74
CA GLY A 10 -29.53 37.26 62.62
C GLY A 10 -28.51 38.19 61.93
N GLY A 11 -28.79 39.49 61.92
CA GLY A 11 -27.75 40.51 62.15
C GLY A 11 -27.00 41.07 60.93
N SER A 12 -27.58 42.10 60.32
CA SER A 12 -27.02 43.00 59.30
C SER A 12 -25.78 43.79 59.72
N LYS A 13 -24.73 43.84 58.86
CA LYS A 13 -23.98 45.08 58.50
C LYS A 13 -23.42 45.00 57.07
N GLY A 14 -24.05 45.75 56.16
CA GLY A 14 -23.51 46.45 54.99
C GLY A 14 -22.59 45.74 53.98
N PHE A 15 -23.17 45.30 52.86
CA PHE A 15 -22.48 45.17 51.57
C PHE A 15 -22.96 46.28 50.61
N PRO A 16 -22.06 46.86 49.79
CA PRO A 16 -22.40 47.23 48.42
C PRO A 16 -21.42 46.56 47.42
N PRO A 17 -21.74 46.56 46.12
CA PRO A 17 -22.10 45.36 45.36
C PRO A 17 -20.89 44.66 44.74
N ALA A 18 -21.06 43.36 44.50
CA ALA A 18 -20.23 42.63 43.53
C ALA A 18 -20.28 43.31 42.16
N PRO A 19 -19.20 43.15 41.37
CA PRO A 19 -19.39 42.42 40.14
C PRO A 19 -18.32 41.33 39.97
N TYR A 20 -18.80 40.14 39.60
CA TYR A 20 -18.14 39.10 38.82
C TYR A 20 -16.61 39.15 38.75
N GLY A 21 -15.97 38.37 39.63
CA GLY A 21 -14.62 37.87 39.45
C GLY A 21 -14.59 36.44 39.96
N TYR A 22 -14.62 35.47 39.04
CA TYR A 22 -14.25 34.10 39.39
C TYR A 22 -12.80 34.13 39.89
N PRO A 23 -12.48 33.56 41.05
CA PRO A 23 -11.11 33.55 41.55
C PRO A 23 -10.31 32.59 40.67
N MET A 24 -9.36 33.14 39.89
CA MET A 24 -8.25 32.34 39.39
C MET A 24 -7.50 31.82 40.62
N HIS A 25 -7.75 30.55 40.96
CA HIS A 25 -6.79 29.78 41.71
C HIS A 25 -5.52 29.70 40.86
N CYS A 26 -4.59 30.63 41.09
CA CYS A 26 -3.22 30.45 40.67
C CYS A 26 -2.75 29.11 41.22
N ASN A 27 -2.42 28.21 40.31
CA ASN A 27 -1.82 26.93 40.60
C ASN A 27 -0.46 27.19 41.28
N MET A 28 -0.47 27.17 42.60
CA MET A 28 0.71 27.27 43.46
C MET A 28 1.48 25.95 43.41
N SER A 29 1.99 25.60 42.22
CA SER A 29 2.58 24.29 41.91
C SER A 29 3.86 24.39 41.08
N ARG A 30 4.59 25.52 41.14
CA ARG A 30 5.99 25.60 40.70
C ARG A 30 6.78 26.48 41.65
N ALA A 31 6.98 25.99 42.87
CA ALA A 31 8.00 26.54 43.76
C ALA A 31 9.38 26.23 43.16
N PHE A 32 9.87 27.12 42.29
CA PHE A 32 11.29 27.15 41.96
C PHE A 32 12.04 27.45 43.25
N GLN A 33 12.99 26.59 43.60
CA GLN A 33 13.77 26.71 44.84
C GLN A 33 14.53 28.05 44.86
N GLU A 34 14.56 28.72 46.02
CA GLU A 34 15.34 29.96 46.19
C GLU A 34 16.82 29.69 45.85
N MET A 35 17.42 30.57 45.05
CA MET A 35 18.83 30.46 44.62
C MET A 35 19.76 30.41 45.83
N THR A 36 20.76 29.55 45.77
CA THR A 36 21.83 29.51 46.77
C THR A 36 22.74 30.74 46.66
N ASP A 37 23.36 31.15 47.77
CA ASP A 37 24.24 32.33 47.80
C ASP A 37 25.48 32.20 46.88
N GLU A 38 25.92 30.98 46.59
CA GLU A 38 27.02 30.70 45.65
C GLU A 38 26.60 30.88 44.19
N GLU A 39 25.40 30.44 43.82
CA GLU A 39 24.80 30.70 42.50
C GLU A 39 24.56 32.20 42.27
N ARG A 40 24.18 32.93 43.33
CA ARG A 40 23.98 34.38 43.27
C ARG A 40 25.31 35.13 42.99
N LYS A 41 26.40 34.76 43.66
CA LYS A 41 27.75 35.31 43.41
C LYS A 41 28.28 34.98 42.01
N CYS A 42 27.97 33.79 41.47
CA CYS A 42 28.30 33.42 40.09
C CYS A 42 27.64 34.35 39.06
N LEU A 43 26.39 34.77 39.32
CA LEU A 43 25.59 35.61 38.42
C LEU A 43 25.84 37.12 38.55
N GLU A 44 26.53 37.59 39.59
CA GLU A 44 26.90 39.01 39.77
C GLU A 44 27.89 39.48 38.70
N GLU A 45 28.77 38.60 38.21
CA GLU A 45 29.66 38.83 37.07
C GLU A 45 29.38 37.84 35.92
N ARG A 46 28.36 38.14 35.10
CA ARG A 46 28.04 37.34 33.90
C ARG A 46 29.14 37.43 32.83
N LYS A 47 29.56 36.29 32.29
CA LYS A 47 30.64 36.21 31.26
C LYS A 47 30.15 35.71 29.90
N TYR A 48 28.84 35.76 29.60
CA TYR A 48 28.28 35.39 28.29
C TYR A 48 29.00 36.03 27.09
N TRP A 49 29.48 37.27 27.22
CA TRP A 49 30.23 37.97 26.18
C TRP A 49 31.51 37.24 25.79
N CYS A 50 32.20 36.57 26.72
CA CYS A 50 33.42 35.80 26.43
C CYS A 50 33.12 34.61 25.53
N PHE A 51 31.97 33.95 25.74
CA PHE A 51 31.54 32.82 24.93
C PHE A 51 31.06 33.26 23.53
N LEU A 52 30.32 34.38 23.45
CA LEU A 52 29.89 34.91 22.15
C LEU A 52 31.08 35.45 21.34
N LEU A 53 32.02 36.13 22.02
CA LEU A 53 33.23 36.67 21.40
C LEU A 53 34.12 35.55 20.86
N SER A 54 34.20 34.39 21.53
CA SER A 54 34.99 33.26 21.01
C SER A 54 34.44 32.73 19.69
N SER A 55 33.11 32.60 19.55
CA SER A 55 32.46 32.25 18.28
C SER A 55 32.71 33.30 17.19
N ILE A 56 32.58 34.60 17.50
CA ILE A 56 32.80 35.67 16.53
C ILE A 56 34.28 35.74 16.10
N VAL A 57 35.21 35.64 17.05
CA VAL A 57 36.65 35.67 16.77
C VAL A 57 37.06 34.48 15.92
N THR A 58 36.57 33.27 16.22
CA THR A 58 36.88 32.08 15.40
C THR A 58 36.35 32.20 13.97
N PHE A 59 35.15 32.76 13.77
CA PHE A 59 34.64 33.09 12.43
C PHE A 59 35.51 34.14 11.72
N CYS A 60 35.80 35.27 12.34
CA CYS A 60 36.60 36.33 11.73
C CYS A 60 38.03 35.87 11.41
N VAL A 61 38.68 35.13 12.31
CA VAL A 61 40.03 34.59 12.09
C VAL A 61 40.03 33.55 10.98
N SER A 62 39.06 32.63 10.95
CA SER A 62 38.97 31.65 9.86
C SER A 62 38.74 32.30 8.49
N MET A 63 37.88 33.33 8.42
CA MET A 63 37.68 34.13 7.22
C MET A 63 38.94 34.87 6.78
N LEU A 64 39.63 35.54 7.71
CA LEU A 64 40.87 36.25 7.41
C LEU A 64 41.95 35.30 6.90
N LEU A 65 42.11 34.12 7.50
CA LEU A 65 43.09 33.13 7.06
C LEU A 65 42.82 32.64 5.63
N VAL A 66 41.56 32.35 5.29
CA VAL A 66 41.19 31.91 3.93
C VAL A 66 41.37 33.04 2.90
N VAL A 67 40.98 34.26 3.24
CA VAL A 67 41.15 35.42 2.34
C VAL A 67 42.63 35.75 2.15
N MET A 68 43.43 35.74 3.22
CA MET A 68 44.88 35.93 3.14
C MET A 68 45.55 34.82 2.31
N TRP A 69 45.16 33.56 2.49
CA TRP A 69 45.64 32.46 1.66
C TRP A 69 45.29 32.65 0.17
N ARG A 70 44.07 33.11 -0.13
CA ARG A 70 43.62 33.41 -1.50
C ARG A 70 44.40 34.57 -2.12
N ILE A 71 44.67 35.62 -1.34
CA ILE A 71 45.48 36.77 -1.79
C ILE A 71 46.93 36.33 -2.05
N ILE A 72 47.53 35.56 -1.14
CA ILE A 72 48.90 35.06 -1.28
C ILE A 72 49.02 34.17 -2.51
N THR A 73 48.12 33.20 -2.70
CA THR A 73 48.13 32.31 -3.88
C THR A 73 47.92 33.08 -5.19
N HIS A 74 47.03 34.08 -5.20
CA HIS A 74 46.85 34.96 -6.36
C HIS A 74 48.10 35.80 -6.67
N LEU A 75 48.77 36.34 -5.66
CA LEU A 75 50.03 37.09 -5.81
C LEU A 75 51.19 36.20 -6.28
N PHE A 76 51.27 34.95 -5.83
CA PHE A 76 52.28 33.99 -6.29
C PHE A 76 52.02 33.50 -7.72
N CYS A 77 50.77 33.28 -8.12
CA CYS A 77 50.45 32.94 -9.52
C CYS A 77 50.71 34.12 -10.47
N GLN A 78 50.36 35.36 -10.10
CA GLN A 78 50.71 36.56 -10.88
C GLN A 78 52.21 36.86 -10.93
N ARG A 79 53.01 36.31 -10.01
CA ARG A 79 54.47 36.43 -10.03
C ARG A 79 55.08 35.38 -10.95
N ARG A 80 54.54 34.16 -10.93
CA ARG A 80 54.96 33.06 -11.82
C ARG A 80 54.66 33.34 -13.30
N GLU A 81 53.49 33.90 -13.63
CA GLU A 81 53.20 34.38 -15.00
C GLU A 81 54.09 35.54 -15.45
N ARG A 82 54.63 36.33 -14.50
CA ARG A 82 55.59 37.40 -14.80
C ARG A 82 57.00 36.86 -15.05
N ASP A 83 57.40 35.84 -14.30
CA ASP A 83 58.71 35.18 -14.45
C ASP A 83 58.79 34.34 -15.75
N ASP A 84 57.67 33.78 -16.24
CA ASP A 84 57.60 33.04 -17.51
C ASP A 84 57.57 33.96 -18.76
N LEU A 85 57.27 35.26 -18.62
CA LEU A 85 57.29 36.22 -19.74
C LEU A 85 58.70 36.78 -20.07
N ASP A 86 59.67 36.64 -19.16
CA ASP A 86 61.02 37.18 -19.30
C ASP A 86 62.04 36.18 -19.94
N THR A 87 61.59 35.00 -20.38
CA THR A 87 62.45 33.99 -21.02
C THR A 87 61.97 33.56 -22.41
N VAL A 88 62.07 34.46 -23.39
CA VAL A 88 62.07 34.09 -24.82
C VAL A 88 63.15 34.88 -25.57
N PRO A 89 64.21 34.24 -26.09
CA PRO A 89 65.02 34.83 -27.14
C PRO A 89 64.44 34.49 -28.52
N GLU A 90 64.22 35.56 -29.26
CA GLU A 90 63.92 35.69 -30.68
C GLU A 90 65.01 35.06 -31.56
N GLN A 91 64.65 34.13 -32.49
CA GLN A 91 65.16 34.11 -33.87
C GLN A 91 64.64 32.95 -34.76
N LEU A 92 64.39 33.34 -36.02
CA LEU A 92 64.42 32.61 -37.30
C LEU A 92 63.11 32.02 -37.89
N GLU A 93 62.54 32.82 -38.80
CA GLU A 93 61.72 32.41 -39.94
C GLU A 93 62.48 31.48 -40.91
N VAL A 94 61.75 30.60 -41.64
CA VAL A 94 61.80 30.41 -43.12
C VAL A 94 60.79 29.34 -43.60
N ASN A 95 59.88 29.76 -44.49
CA ASN A 95 59.13 29.08 -45.58
C ASN A 95 58.61 27.63 -45.52
N GLY A 96 57.31 27.48 -45.90
CA GLY A 96 56.94 26.64 -47.06
C GLY A 96 55.86 25.54 -46.89
N LYS A 97 54.66 25.81 -47.44
CA LYS A 97 53.64 24.90 -48.08
C LYS A 97 53.31 23.50 -47.50
N HIS A 98 52.02 23.36 -47.15
CA HIS A 98 51.09 22.23 -47.33
C HIS A 98 51.59 20.77 -47.30
N GLY A 99 51.04 20.01 -46.33
CA GLY A 99 50.37 18.74 -46.61
C GLY A 99 51.02 17.46 -46.07
N LEU A 100 50.29 16.84 -45.12
CA LEU A 100 50.16 15.39 -44.94
C LEU A 100 51.33 14.65 -44.27
N LEU A 101 51.27 14.49 -42.93
CA LEU A 101 51.27 13.15 -42.30
C LEU A 101 51.02 13.22 -40.78
N LYS A 102 50.19 12.26 -40.37
CA LYS A 102 49.76 11.89 -39.02
C LYS A 102 50.93 11.53 -38.10
N ASN A 103 50.67 11.71 -36.79
CA ASN A 103 51.26 11.02 -35.63
C ASN A 103 52.65 11.47 -35.17
N GLU A 104 52.74 12.55 -34.38
CA GLU A 104 53.76 12.70 -33.31
C GLU A 104 53.52 13.92 -32.39
N VAL A 105 52.29 14.13 -31.88
CA VAL A 105 51.99 15.27 -30.97
C VAL A 105 51.34 14.86 -29.64
N ASP A 106 51.26 13.56 -29.33
CA ASP A 106 50.81 13.10 -27.99
C ASP A 106 51.95 12.97 -26.96
N GLY A 107 53.17 13.40 -27.31
CA GLY A 107 54.36 13.23 -26.44
C GLY A 107 54.81 14.46 -25.64
N PHE A 108 54.30 15.66 -25.95
CA PHE A 108 54.85 16.91 -25.38
C PHE A 108 53.82 17.73 -24.57
N ALA A 109 52.52 17.57 -24.80
CA ALA A 109 51.48 18.16 -23.95
C ALA A 109 51.23 17.36 -22.65
N VAL A 110 51.73 16.12 -22.57
CA VAL A 110 51.60 15.24 -21.38
C VAL A 110 52.67 15.52 -20.32
N LYS A 111 53.72 16.29 -20.61
CA LYS A 111 54.89 16.45 -19.71
C LYS A 111 54.92 17.71 -18.86
N GLN A 112 53.94 18.61 -18.96
CA GLN A 112 53.93 19.87 -18.19
C GLN A 112 52.75 20.04 -17.22
N GLU A 113 51.81 19.09 -17.19
CA GLU A 113 50.75 19.00 -16.16
C GLU A 113 51.03 17.95 -15.05
N GLU A 114 52.16 17.24 -15.09
CA GLU A 114 52.46 16.17 -14.12
C GLU A 114 53.20 16.60 -12.83
N VAL A 115 53.49 17.90 -12.60
CA VAL A 115 54.38 18.32 -11.48
C VAL A 115 53.68 18.98 -10.28
N GLN A 116 52.35 19.04 -10.24
CA GLN A 116 51.60 19.33 -8.99
C GLN A 116 50.26 18.57 -8.90
N ILE A 117 50.29 17.24 -8.99
CA ILE A 117 49.32 16.43 -8.23
C ILE A 117 49.74 16.60 -6.76
N GLY A 118 49.32 17.71 -6.16
CA GLY A 118 49.72 18.10 -4.83
C GLY A 118 48.97 17.26 -3.79
N TRP A 119 49.62 16.93 -2.68
CA TRP A 119 48.98 16.33 -1.50
C TRP A 119 47.59 16.92 -1.14
N MET A 120 47.38 18.20 -1.44
CA MET A 120 46.11 18.89 -1.21
C MET A 120 44.97 18.46 -2.14
N THR A 121 45.24 18.00 -3.37
CA THR A 121 44.22 17.43 -4.27
C THR A 121 43.86 16.02 -3.84
N GLU A 122 44.84 15.19 -3.47
CA GLU A 122 44.59 13.85 -2.92
C GLU A 122 43.80 13.90 -1.61
N ALA A 123 44.16 14.83 -0.70
CA ALA A 123 43.43 15.03 0.55
C ALA A 123 41.99 15.51 0.33
N LYS A 124 41.76 16.34 -0.70
CA LYS A 124 40.42 16.80 -1.08
C LYS A 124 39.56 15.64 -1.59
N ASP A 125 40.11 14.80 -2.47
CA ASP A 125 39.39 13.67 -3.05
C ASP A 125 39.08 12.61 -1.98
N TRP A 126 40.04 12.31 -1.10
CA TRP A 126 39.84 11.43 0.05
C TRP A 126 38.74 11.96 0.99
N ALA A 127 38.77 13.25 1.33
CA ALA A 127 37.75 13.85 2.19
C ALA A 127 36.37 13.89 1.50
N GLY A 128 36.33 14.11 0.19
CA GLY A 128 35.12 14.07 -0.63
C GLY A 128 34.47 12.69 -0.64
N GLU A 129 35.26 11.63 -0.84
CA GLU A 129 34.79 10.24 -0.78
C GLU A 129 34.19 9.92 0.59
N LEU A 130 34.84 10.38 1.67
CA LEU A 130 34.40 10.14 3.04
C LEU A 130 33.06 10.84 3.38
N ILE A 131 32.81 12.05 2.86
CA ILE A 131 31.56 12.79 3.08
C ILE A 131 30.43 12.25 2.22
N SER A 132 30.71 11.83 0.99
CA SER A 132 29.72 11.33 0.03
C SER A 132 29.03 10.03 0.47
N GLY A 133 29.59 9.32 1.45
CA GLY A 133 29.06 8.03 1.92
C GLY A 133 29.17 6.90 0.87
N GLN A 134 29.98 7.09 -0.17
CA GLN A 134 30.22 6.06 -1.19
C GLN A 134 31.06 4.90 -0.65
N SER A 135 32.09 5.22 0.15
CA SER A 135 32.93 4.24 0.82
C SER A 135 32.27 3.70 2.11
N MET A 136 32.64 2.48 2.51
CA MET A 136 32.17 1.90 3.78
C MET A 136 32.58 2.75 4.98
N THR A 137 33.78 3.34 4.95
CA THR A 137 34.27 4.27 5.98
C THR A 137 33.45 5.56 6.01
N GLY A 138 33.08 6.10 4.85
CA GLY A 138 32.20 7.26 4.75
C GLY A 138 30.80 7.00 5.30
N ARG A 139 30.21 5.84 5.00
CA ARG A 139 28.91 5.44 5.59
C ARG A 139 28.97 5.35 7.11
N ILE A 140 30.03 4.76 7.66
CA ILE A 140 30.23 4.70 9.11
C ILE A 140 30.34 6.12 9.68
N LEU A 141 31.13 7.00 9.05
CA LEU A 141 31.26 8.40 9.49
C LEU A 141 29.91 9.12 9.49
N VAL A 142 29.13 8.98 8.43
CA VAL A 142 27.81 9.61 8.29
C VAL A 142 26.82 9.11 9.36
N VAL A 143 26.78 7.80 9.62
CA VAL A 143 25.96 7.23 10.72
C VAL A 143 26.43 7.74 12.08
N LEU A 144 27.74 7.85 12.30
CA LEU A 144 28.30 8.32 13.54
C LEU A 144 27.96 9.80 13.77
N VAL A 145 28.07 10.65 12.74
CA VAL A 145 27.64 12.05 12.76
C VAL A 145 26.15 12.16 13.12
N PHE A 146 25.30 11.30 12.55
CA PHE A 146 23.87 11.27 12.86
C PHE A 146 23.60 10.94 14.33
N ILE A 147 24.16 9.84 14.84
CA ILE A 147 23.97 9.39 16.22
C ILE A 147 24.48 10.44 17.21
N LEU A 148 25.68 10.97 16.98
CA LEU A 148 26.26 11.99 17.84
C LEU A 148 25.51 13.33 17.77
N SER A 149 24.91 13.68 16.63
CA SER A 149 24.10 14.90 16.52
C SER A 149 22.82 14.80 17.36
N ILE A 150 22.16 13.63 17.33
CA ILE A 150 21.01 13.35 18.19
C ILE A 150 21.45 13.33 19.66
N GLY A 151 22.55 12.66 19.98
CA GLY A 151 23.10 12.62 21.35
C GLY A 151 23.44 14.02 21.88
N SER A 152 24.06 14.88 21.07
CA SER A 152 24.40 16.26 21.42
C SER A 152 23.17 17.14 21.63
N LEU A 153 22.07 16.88 20.92
CA LEU A 153 20.78 17.52 21.14
C LEU A 153 20.09 17.02 22.42
N ILE A 154 20.16 15.72 22.71
CA ILE A 154 19.62 15.13 23.95
C ILE A 154 20.34 15.73 25.18
N ILE A 155 21.66 15.91 25.11
CA ILE A 155 22.41 16.59 26.19
C ILE A 155 21.91 18.02 26.38
N TYR A 156 21.64 18.74 25.30
CA TYR A 156 21.03 20.07 25.39
C TYR A 156 19.66 20.03 26.08
N PHE A 157 18.78 19.08 25.74
CA PHE A 157 17.49 18.94 26.41
C PHE A 157 17.63 18.55 27.88
N TYR A 158 18.59 17.67 28.20
CA TYR A 158 18.91 17.31 29.57
C TYR A 158 19.30 18.57 30.34
N ASP A 159 20.34 19.30 29.91
CA ASP A 159 20.82 20.51 30.57
C ASP A 159 19.73 21.62 30.66
N ALA A 160 18.91 21.80 29.62
CA ALA A 160 17.86 22.81 29.58
C ALA A 160 16.60 22.47 30.40
N SER A 161 16.42 21.20 30.79
CA SER A 161 15.26 20.75 31.58
C SER A 161 15.54 20.62 33.08
N HIS A 162 16.77 20.93 33.53
CA HIS A 162 17.11 20.84 34.95
C HIS A 162 16.26 21.80 35.81
N PRO A 163 15.72 21.37 36.95
CA PRO A 163 14.84 22.19 37.78
C PRO A 163 15.53 23.40 38.45
N ASN A 164 16.86 23.38 38.62
CA ASN A 164 17.65 24.53 39.09
C ASN A 164 18.30 25.29 37.93
N PHE A 165 17.68 25.27 36.76
CA PHE A 165 18.27 25.82 35.54
C PHE A 165 18.60 27.31 35.65
N GLN A 166 19.85 27.63 35.28
CA GLN A 166 20.34 28.99 35.06
C GLN A 166 21.09 29.03 33.73
N VAL A 167 21.05 30.18 33.05
CA VAL A 167 21.70 30.36 31.74
C VAL A 167 23.22 30.19 31.82
N GLU A 168 23.82 30.58 32.96
CA GLU A 168 25.22 30.36 33.32
C GLU A 168 25.28 29.61 34.66
N THR A 169 26.07 28.53 34.74
CA THR A 169 26.34 27.81 35.99
C THR A 169 27.84 27.69 36.24
N CYS A 170 28.29 27.99 37.46
CA CYS A 170 29.69 27.87 37.88
C CYS A 170 29.91 26.50 38.53
N VAL A 171 30.11 25.47 37.71
CA VAL A 171 30.41 24.11 38.17
C VAL A 171 31.74 23.67 37.57
N SER A 172 32.60 23.05 38.38
CA SER A 172 33.88 22.50 37.91
C SER A 172 33.65 21.40 36.87
N TRP A 173 34.53 21.34 35.86
CA TRP A 173 34.49 20.33 34.81
C TRP A 173 34.61 18.89 35.35
N SER A 174 35.33 18.71 36.47
CA SER A 174 35.47 17.39 37.13
C SER A 174 34.15 16.84 37.64
N ASP A 175 33.22 17.73 37.99
CA ASP A 175 32.05 17.38 38.81
C ASP A 175 30.80 17.14 37.94
N SER A 176 30.82 17.55 36.67
CA SER A 176 29.68 17.45 35.76
C SER A 176 29.92 16.43 34.62
N PRO A 177 29.27 15.25 34.65
CA PRO A 177 29.43 14.25 33.60
C PRO A 177 28.84 14.70 32.25
N SER A 178 27.81 15.56 32.24
CA SER A 178 27.22 16.07 31.00
C SER A 178 28.20 16.95 30.20
N GLN A 179 29.01 17.77 30.88
CA GLN A 179 30.01 18.62 30.24
C GLN A 179 31.18 17.80 29.65
N GLN A 180 31.57 16.71 30.31
CA GLN A 180 32.61 15.80 29.83
C GLN A 180 32.19 15.08 28.54
N ILE A 181 30.95 14.56 28.51
CA ILE A 181 30.39 13.90 27.32
C ILE A 181 30.21 14.94 26.19
N ASP A 182 29.71 16.13 26.51
CA ASP A 182 29.53 17.21 25.52
C ASP A 182 30.85 17.60 24.85
N LEU A 183 31.93 17.70 25.62
CA LEU A 183 33.27 17.96 25.09
C LEU A 183 33.71 16.86 24.10
N GLY A 184 33.50 15.59 24.46
CA GLY A 184 33.81 14.46 23.58
C GLY A 184 33.09 14.56 22.23
N PHE A 185 31.81 14.93 22.24
CA PHE A 185 31.05 15.15 21.00
C PHE A 185 31.54 16.35 20.21
N ASN A 186 31.87 17.47 20.87
CA ASN A 186 32.38 18.67 20.20
C ASN A 186 33.77 18.46 19.58
N ILE A 187 34.65 17.63 20.18
CA ILE A 187 35.93 17.23 19.58
C ILE A 187 35.68 16.44 18.29
N PHE A 188 34.73 15.51 18.30
CA PHE A 188 34.36 14.79 17.08
C PHE A 188 33.81 15.74 16.00
N PHE A 189 32.91 16.66 16.37
CA PHE A 189 32.39 17.65 15.41
C PHE A 189 33.46 18.59 14.87
N LEU A 190 34.50 18.90 15.66
CA LEU A 190 35.64 19.68 15.19
C LEU A 190 36.43 18.94 14.10
N ILE A 191 36.70 17.64 14.30
CA ILE A 191 37.34 16.80 13.28
C ILE A 191 36.45 16.75 12.02
N TYR A 192 35.15 16.54 12.20
CA TYR A 192 34.19 16.51 11.10
C TYR A 192 34.10 17.85 10.34
N PHE A 193 34.20 18.98 11.04
CA PHE A 193 34.28 20.31 10.44
C PHE A 193 35.52 20.45 9.55
N PHE A 194 36.70 20.00 10.01
CA PHE A 194 37.92 20.04 9.19
C PHE A 194 37.87 19.11 7.98
N ILE A 195 37.27 17.92 8.10
CA ILE A 195 37.05 17.02 6.96
C ILE A 195 36.18 17.71 5.89
N ARG A 196 35.07 18.34 6.30
CA ARG A 196 34.22 19.12 5.38
C ARG A 196 34.93 20.33 4.79
N PHE A 197 35.73 21.03 5.59
CA PHE A 197 36.54 22.15 5.12
C PHE A 197 37.53 21.73 4.04
N ILE A 198 38.20 20.57 4.18
CA ILE A 198 39.15 20.06 3.18
C ILE A 198 38.43 19.66 1.89
N ALA A 199 37.29 18.99 1.99
CA ALA A 199 36.50 18.55 0.83
C ALA A 199 35.88 19.71 0.02
N ALA A 200 35.53 20.82 0.68
CA ALA A 200 34.86 21.94 0.03
C ALA A 200 35.66 22.52 -1.13
N SER A 201 35.00 22.78 -2.27
CA SER A 201 35.65 23.39 -3.44
C SER A 201 35.88 24.89 -3.26
N ASP A 202 34.88 25.60 -2.74
CA ASP A 202 34.99 27.01 -2.38
C ASP A 202 35.04 27.17 -0.86
N LYS A 203 36.21 27.54 -0.34
CA LYS A 203 36.45 27.66 1.10
C LYS A 203 35.68 28.82 1.72
N VAL A 204 35.48 29.93 1.00
CA VAL A 204 34.76 31.10 1.54
C VAL A 204 33.27 30.79 1.68
N TRP A 205 32.71 30.14 0.66
CA TRP A 205 31.29 29.78 0.66
C TRP A 205 30.97 28.73 1.74
N PHE A 206 31.88 27.76 1.93
CA PHE A 206 31.79 26.79 3.02
C PHE A 206 31.75 27.44 4.42
N LEU A 207 32.58 28.47 4.67
CA LEU A 207 32.56 29.18 5.95
C LEU A 207 31.26 29.99 6.17
N LEU A 208 30.50 30.31 5.11
CA LEU A 208 29.19 30.97 5.17
C LEU A 208 28.01 29.99 5.15
N GLU A 209 28.26 28.69 5.12
CA GLU A 209 27.21 27.68 5.14
C GLU A 209 26.52 27.62 6.51
N VAL A 210 25.20 27.35 6.53
CA VAL A 210 24.40 27.29 7.78
C VAL A 210 24.99 26.29 8.78
N TYR A 211 25.48 25.14 8.30
CA TYR A 211 26.08 24.12 9.17
C TYR A 211 27.40 24.58 9.80
N SER A 212 28.20 25.36 9.08
CA SER A 212 29.43 25.96 9.61
C SER A 212 29.11 26.99 10.71
N PHE A 213 28.03 27.76 10.56
CA PHE A 213 27.54 28.65 11.63
C PHE A 213 27.16 27.90 12.90
N ILE A 214 26.47 26.75 12.78
CA ILE A 214 26.14 25.92 13.95
C ILE A 214 27.42 25.52 14.69
N ASP A 215 28.46 25.12 13.96
CA ASP A 215 29.73 24.70 14.55
C ASP A 215 30.46 25.86 15.25
N TYR A 216 30.46 27.07 14.68
CA TYR A 216 31.05 28.25 15.34
C TYR A 216 30.35 28.61 16.65
N PHE A 217 29.04 28.43 16.74
CA PHE A 217 28.27 28.78 17.93
C PHE A 217 28.18 27.66 18.96
N THR A 218 28.64 26.44 18.64
CA THR A 218 28.56 25.28 19.55
C THR A 218 29.92 24.75 19.98
N ILE A 219 30.93 24.75 19.10
CA ILE A 219 32.23 24.15 19.37
C ILE A 219 33.14 25.09 20.20
N PRO A 220 33.51 26.31 19.76
CA PRO A 220 34.36 27.21 20.56
C PRO A 220 33.86 27.51 21.98
N PRO A 221 32.55 27.76 22.21
CA PRO A 221 32.04 27.99 23.56
C PRO A 221 32.26 26.80 24.52
N SER A 222 32.27 25.56 24.01
CA SER A 222 32.54 24.37 24.82
C SER A 222 33.99 24.31 25.33
N PHE A 223 34.96 24.76 24.53
CA PHE A 223 36.37 24.86 24.95
C PHE A 223 36.60 26.02 25.93
N VAL A 224 35.94 27.15 25.69
CA VAL A 224 35.98 28.31 26.60
C VAL A 224 35.32 27.98 27.95
N ALA A 225 34.30 27.12 27.97
CA ALA A 225 33.65 26.67 29.20
C ALA A 225 34.61 25.94 30.15
N ILE A 226 35.59 25.21 29.60
CA ILE A 226 36.64 24.55 30.39
C ILE A 226 37.63 25.58 30.92
N TYR A 227 38.08 26.50 30.06
CA TYR A 227 39.06 27.53 30.45
C TYR A 227 38.52 28.48 31.52
N LEU A 228 37.22 28.79 31.50
CA LEU A 228 36.57 29.68 32.46
C LEU A 228 35.94 28.96 33.66
N GLU A 229 35.99 27.62 33.71
CA GLU A 229 35.31 26.77 34.71
C GLU A 229 33.81 27.15 34.89
N ARG A 230 33.15 27.46 33.76
CA ARG A 230 31.75 27.94 33.72
C ARG A 230 31.00 27.32 32.55
N ASN A 231 29.80 26.81 32.80
CA ASN A 231 28.93 26.29 31.76
C ASN A 231 27.94 27.36 31.29
N TRP A 232 27.75 27.46 29.98
CA TRP A 232 26.80 28.39 29.36
C TRP A 232 25.92 27.65 28.36
N LEU A 233 24.59 27.70 28.57
CA LEU A 233 23.64 27.05 27.67
C LEU A 233 23.53 27.81 26.34
N GLY A 234 23.56 29.15 26.39
CA GLY A 234 23.69 30.05 25.24
C GLY A 234 23.02 29.58 23.95
N LEU A 235 23.82 29.47 22.89
CA LEU A 235 23.36 29.11 21.55
C LEU A 235 23.39 27.59 21.27
N ARG A 236 23.44 26.73 22.30
CA ARG A 236 23.47 25.27 22.12
C ARG A 236 22.21 24.72 21.45
N PHE A 237 21.08 25.42 21.52
CA PHE A 237 19.85 25.03 20.81
C PHE A 237 20.02 24.98 19.28
N LEU A 238 21.02 25.66 18.71
CA LEU A 238 21.33 25.59 17.27
C LEU A 238 21.68 24.16 16.82
N ARG A 239 22.05 23.27 17.74
CA ARG A 239 22.23 21.84 17.47
C ARG A 239 20.98 21.18 16.88
N ALA A 240 19.78 21.68 17.18
CA ALA A 240 18.55 21.16 16.58
C ALA A 240 18.44 21.42 15.07
N LEU A 241 19.14 22.42 14.51
CA LEU A 241 19.22 22.61 13.05
C LEU A 241 19.96 21.47 12.35
N ARG A 242 20.81 20.70 13.07
CA ARG A 242 21.46 19.51 12.50
C ARG A 242 20.48 18.40 12.16
N LEU A 243 19.24 18.43 12.66
CA LEU A 243 18.22 17.49 12.21
C LEU A 243 17.90 17.68 10.73
N MET A 244 18.09 18.87 10.15
CA MET A 244 17.83 19.11 8.72
C MET A 244 18.64 18.19 7.78
N THR A 245 19.77 17.61 8.23
CA THR A 245 20.57 16.67 7.43
C THR A 245 20.07 15.22 7.49
N VAL A 246 19.14 14.89 8.40
CA VAL A 246 18.56 13.54 8.53
C VAL A 246 18.06 12.96 7.20
N PRO A 247 17.30 13.70 6.36
CA PRO A 247 16.80 13.15 5.10
C PRO A 247 17.93 12.79 4.13
N ASP A 248 19.01 13.57 4.09
CA ASP A 248 20.16 13.32 3.21
C ASP A 248 20.94 12.09 3.69
N ILE A 249 21.13 11.98 5.01
CA ILE A 249 21.78 10.83 5.63
C ILE A 249 21.00 9.54 5.36
N LEU A 250 19.67 9.57 5.52
CA LEU A 250 18.82 8.41 5.25
C LEU A 250 18.78 8.02 3.76
N GLN A 251 18.98 8.99 2.85
CA GLN A 251 19.17 8.72 1.43
C GLN A 251 20.53 8.06 1.16
N TYR A 252 21.63 8.55 1.76
CA TYR A 252 22.94 7.91 1.64
C TYR A 252 22.96 6.48 2.15
N LEU A 253 22.16 6.17 3.18
CA LEU A 253 21.99 4.83 3.73
C LEU A 253 21.01 3.95 2.93
N ASN A 254 20.44 4.46 1.84
CA ASN A 254 19.48 3.77 0.98
C ASN A 254 18.23 3.25 1.74
N VAL A 255 17.86 3.94 2.84
CA VAL A 255 16.66 3.66 3.64
C VAL A 255 15.43 4.28 2.97
N LEU A 256 15.58 5.52 2.49
CA LEU A 256 14.52 6.23 1.76
C LEU A 256 14.73 6.03 0.24
N LYS A 257 13.79 5.34 -0.40
CA LYS A 257 13.87 5.00 -1.84
C LYS A 257 12.87 5.75 -2.71
N THR A 258 11.73 6.13 -2.16
CA THR A 258 10.63 6.76 -2.92
C THR A 258 10.69 8.27 -2.78
N SER A 259 10.37 9.00 -3.86
CA SER A 259 10.30 10.47 -3.86
C SER A 259 9.34 11.01 -2.78
N SER A 260 8.20 10.35 -2.58
CA SER A 260 7.22 10.72 -1.54
C SER A 260 7.78 10.57 -0.13
N SER A 261 8.52 9.49 0.17
CA SER A 261 9.11 9.29 1.51
C SER A 261 10.27 10.23 1.80
N ILE A 262 11.07 10.55 0.77
CA ILE A 262 12.14 11.55 0.85
C ILE A 262 11.55 12.92 1.16
N ARG A 263 10.56 13.36 0.38
CA ARG A 263 9.89 14.65 0.57
C ARG A 263 9.19 14.76 1.93
N LEU A 264 8.50 13.70 2.35
CA LEU A 264 7.87 13.64 3.68
C LEU A 264 8.89 13.81 4.81
N THR A 265 10.01 13.09 4.74
CA THR A 265 11.06 13.16 5.76
C THR A 265 11.76 14.53 5.78
N GLN A 266 11.95 15.15 4.61
CA GLN A 266 12.46 16.51 4.49
C GLN A 266 11.54 17.53 5.16
N LEU A 267 10.26 17.53 4.85
CA LEU A 267 9.28 18.45 5.46
C LEU A 267 9.21 18.28 6.97
N LEU A 268 9.12 17.04 7.46
CA LEU A 268 9.08 16.76 8.90
C LEU A 268 10.35 17.22 9.61
N SER A 269 11.52 16.96 9.03
CA SER A 269 12.79 17.35 9.63
C SER A 269 12.96 18.87 9.69
N ILE A 270 12.62 19.59 8.61
CA ILE A 270 12.67 21.06 8.58
C ILE A 270 11.68 21.64 9.59
N PHE A 271 10.44 21.13 9.63
CA PHE A 271 9.42 21.59 10.57
C PHE A 271 9.89 21.42 12.02
N ILE A 272 10.32 20.22 12.41
CA ILE A 272 10.75 19.92 13.79
C ILE A 272 11.98 20.74 14.17
N SER A 273 12.99 20.83 13.29
CA SER A 273 14.23 21.58 13.57
C SER A 273 13.98 23.08 13.75
N VAL A 274 13.14 23.70 12.93
CA VAL A 274 12.78 25.12 13.08
C VAL A 274 11.96 25.37 14.35
N CYS A 275 11.01 24.47 14.67
CA CYS A 275 10.23 24.57 15.91
C CYS A 275 11.12 24.51 17.16
N LEU A 276 12.01 23.53 17.23
CA LEU A 276 12.92 23.34 18.38
C LEU A 276 13.92 24.50 18.51
N THR A 277 14.43 25.02 17.39
CA THR A 277 15.39 26.13 17.41
C THR A 277 14.73 27.45 17.79
N GLY A 278 13.52 27.71 17.29
CA GLY A 278 12.71 28.84 17.74
C GLY A 278 12.43 28.76 19.25
N ALA A 279 12.10 27.57 19.75
CA ALA A 279 11.81 27.36 21.17
C ALA A 279 13.05 27.61 22.03
N GLY A 280 14.21 27.13 21.58
CA GLY A 280 15.50 27.40 22.21
C GLY A 280 15.87 28.88 22.19
N PHE A 281 15.55 29.60 21.13
CA PHE A 281 15.79 31.04 21.04
C PHE A 281 14.96 31.81 22.07
N ILE A 282 13.66 31.51 22.18
CA ILE A 282 12.78 32.11 23.20
C ILE A 282 13.21 31.73 24.61
N HIS A 283 13.55 30.45 24.81
CA HIS A 283 14.02 29.94 26.09
C HIS A 283 15.24 30.73 26.58
N VAL A 284 16.18 31.05 25.69
CA VAL A 284 17.37 31.85 26.04
C VAL A 284 16.99 33.31 26.30
N LEU A 285 16.15 33.92 25.48
CA LEU A 285 15.76 35.33 25.64
C LEU A 285 14.98 35.59 26.93
N GLU A 286 13.96 34.77 27.22
CA GLU A 286 13.11 34.95 28.40
C GLU A 286 13.85 34.62 29.71
N ASN A 287 14.68 33.57 29.72
CA ASN A 287 15.45 33.19 30.91
C ASN A 287 16.67 34.10 31.15
N SER A 288 17.26 34.67 30.10
CA SER A 288 18.39 35.61 30.26
C SER A 288 17.92 36.99 30.76
N GLY A 289 16.77 37.46 30.28
CA GLY A 289 16.28 38.83 30.47
C GLY A 289 16.86 39.83 29.46
N ASP A 290 16.38 41.08 29.50
CA ASP A 290 16.86 42.11 28.56
C ASP A 290 18.18 42.76 29.06
N PRO A 291 19.22 42.83 28.22
CA PRO A 291 20.49 43.48 28.59
C PRO A 291 20.33 44.95 28.98
N PHE A 292 19.40 45.67 28.33
CA PHE A 292 19.15 47.09 28.56
C PHE A 292 18.52 47.41 29.93
N LYS A 293 17.96 46.40 30.61
CA LYS A 293 17.39 46.53 31.95
C LYS A 293 18.23 45.81 33.00
N ASN A 294 19.54 45.70 32.76
CA ASN A 294 20.49 44.96 33.61
C ASN A 294 20.00 43.53 33.93
N PHE A 295 19.30 42.89 32.99
CA PHE A 295 18.73 41.55 33.16
C PHE A 295 17.76 41.41 34.34
N ALA A 296 17.12 42.49 34.79
CA ALA A 296 16.20 42.45 35.94
C ALA A 296 14.84 41.78 35.62
N ASN A 297 14.47 41.70 34.35
CA ASN A 297 13.19 41.17 33.88
C ASN A 297 13.31 39.73 33.35
N THR A 298 13.79 38.81 34.19
CA THR A 298 13.85 37.39 33.86
C THR A 298 12.49 36.73 34.05
N HIS A 299 12.02 36.00 33.03
CA HIS A 299 10.83 35.17 33.12
C HIS A 299 11.24 33.70 32.99
N ARG A 300 11.21 32.99 34.12
CA ARG A 300 11.70 31.61 34.19
C ARG A 300 10.70 30.64 33.57
N ILE A 301 10.98 30.23 32.34
CA ILE A 301 10.19 29.26 31.58
C ILE A 301 11.05 28.06 31.20
N THR A 302 10.49 26.86 31.28
CA THR A 302 11.23 25.66 30.88
C THR A 302 11.29 25.56 29.35
N TYR A 303 12.27 24.81 28.84
CA TYR A 303 12.40 24.59 27.39
C TYR A 303 11.12 23.98 26.79
N TRP A 304 10.50 23.01 27.47
CA TRP A 304 9.28 22.36 27.00
C TRP A 304 8.07 23.28 27.00
N ASP A 305 7.96 24.20 27.96
CA ASP A 305 6.93 25.24 27.95
C ASP A 305 7.10 26.17 26.72
N CYS A 306 8.35 26.45 26.31
CA CYS A 306 8.64 27.24 25.10
C CYS A 306 8.23 26.49 23.81
N VAL A 307 8.46 25.18 23.75
CA VAL A 307 8.04 24.33 22.62
C VAL A 307 6.52 24.33 22.50
N TYR A 308 5.82 24.14 23.62
CA TYR A 308 4.36 24.22 23.69
C TYR A 308 3.85 25.59 23.23
N PHE A 309 4.41 26.68 23.78
CA PHE A 309 4.05 28.04 23.42
C PHE A 309 4.21 28.31 21.92
N LEU A 310 5.31 27.86 21.32
CA LEU A 310 5.52 28.01 19.89
C LEU A 310 4.55 27.21 19.04
N LEU A 311 4.30 25.94 19.37
CA LEU A 311 3.34 25.11 18.63
C LEU A 311 1.93 25.72 18.67
N VAL A 312 1.49 26.22 19.83
CA VAL A 312 0.21 26.93 20.00
C VAL A 312 0.17 28.21 19.19
N THR A 313 1.30 28.92 19.09
CA THR A 313 1.38 30.18 18.34
C THR A 313 1.40 29.95 16.82
N MET A 314 2.18 28.97 16.34
CA MET A 314 2.27 28.61 14.91
C MET A 314 0.95 28.05 14.37
N SER A 315 0.20 27.34 15.21
CA SER A 315 -1.13 26.84 14.86
C SER A 315 -2.24 27.90 14.96
N THR A 316 -1.91 29.16 15.24
CA THR A 316 -2.86 30.29 15.43
C THR A 316 -3.85 30.13 16.59
N VAL A 317 -3.64 29.19 17.51
CA VAL A 317 -4.57 28.94 18.62
C VAL A 317 -4.46 30.03 19.70
N GLY A 318 -3.24 30.33 20.16
CA GLY A 318 -2.97 31.47 21.05
C GLY A 318 -3.75 31.51 22.36
N TYR A 319 -3.66 30.47 23.20
CA TYR A 319 -4.37 30.40 24.49
C TYR A 319 -4.09 31.56 25.45
N GLY A 320 -2.87 32.13 25.40
CA GLY A 320 -2.46 33.24 26.27
C GLY A 320 -2.10 32.82 27.71
N ASP A 321 -1.97 31.53 27.96
CA ASP A 321 -1.52 30.93 29.22
C ASP A 321 -0.01 31.15 29.46
N ILE A 322 0.79 31.06 28.40
CA ILE A 322 2.23 31.38 28.38
C ILE A 322 2.46 32.44 27.31
N TYR A 323 3.27 33.46 27.63
CA TYR A 323 3.61 34.53 26.70
C TYR A 323 4.97 35.16 27.02
N CYS A 324 5.60 35.77 26.01
CA CYS A 324 6.87 36.47 26.17
C CYS A 324 6.68 37.81 26.89
N THR A 325 7.46 38.03 27.96
CA THR A 325 7.45 39.27 28.75
C THR A 325 8.60 40.18 28.38
N THR A 326 9.71 39.63 27.88
CA THR A 326 10.91 40.39 27.52
C THR A 326 10.70 41.17 26.23
N PHE A 327 11.41 42.30 26.08
CA PHE A 327 11.34 43.09 24.86
C PHE A 327 11.92 42.31 23.67
N LEU A 328 13.08 41.68 23.86
CA LEU A 328 13.73 40.87 22.83
C LEU A 328 12.88 39.65 22.45
N GLY A 329 12.25 38.97 23.41
CA GLY A 329 11.37 37.84 23.16
C GLY A 329 10.14 38.23 22.34
N ARG A 330 9.48 39.35 22.67
CA ARG A 330 8.36 39.87 21.88
C ARG A 330 8.76 40.26 20.47
N LEU A 331 9.91 40.91 20.31
CA LEU A 331 10.43 41.28 18.98
C LEU A 331 10.68 40.03 18.14
N PHE A 332 11.31 39.00 18.70
CA PHE A 332 11.50 37.73 18.02
C PHE A 332 10.18 37.08 17.63
N MET A 333 9.19 37.06 18.53
CA MET A 333 7.88 36.48 18.25
C MET A 333 7.16 37.15 17.09
N VAL A 334 7.28 38.46 16.91
CA VAL A 334 6.68 39.15 15.74
C VAL A 334 7.23 38.60 14.43
N PHE A 335 8.56 38.46 14.32
CA PHE A 335 9.19 37.88 13.13
C PHE A 335 8.89 36.38 12.98
N PHE A 336 8.91 35.66 14.09
CA PHE A 336 8.66 34.22 14.11
C PHE A 336 7.21 33.89 13.72
N ILE A 337 6.23 34.70 14.11
CA ILE A 337 4.83 34.52 13.69
C ILE A 337 4.70 34.69 12.17
N LEU A 338 5.31 35.72 11.59
CA LEU A 338 5.27 35.93 10.13
C LEU A 338 5.83 34.74 9.34
N GLY A 339 6.97 34.20 9.76
CA GLY A 339 7.59 33.03 9.12
C GLY A 339 6.90 31.69 9.46
N GLY A 340 6.55 31.51 10.74
CA GLY A 340 5.97 30.28 11.28
C GLY A 340 4.57 30.01 10.75
N LEU A 341 3.74 31.04 10.55
CA LEU A 341 2.43 30.90 9.92
C LEU A 341 2.53 30.45 8.46
N ALA A 342 3.44 31.05 7.69
CA ALA A 342 3.68 30.65 6.31
C ALA A 342 4.13 29.18 6.23
N MET A 343 5.08 28.78 7.09
CA MET A 343 5.58 27.41 7.16
C MET A 343 4.50 26.41 7.59
N PHE A 344 3.72 26.72 8.62
CA PHE A 344 2.67 25.83 9.12
C PHE A 344 1.57 25.65 8.06
N ALA A 345 1.15 26.74 7.40
CA ALA A 345 0.12 26.71 6.36
C ALA A 345 0.56 25.96 5.10
N SER A 346 1.84 25.94 4.75
CA SER A 346 2.35 25.19 3.60
C SER A 346 2.66 23.73 3.92
N TYR A 347 3.36 23.46 5.02
CA TYR A 347 3.93 22.13 5.27
C TYR A 347 2.91 21.15 5.83
N VAL A 348 1.99 21.57 6.69
CA VAL A 348 1.02 20.66 7.33
C VAL A 348 0.07 20.02 6.30
N PRO A 349 -0.55 20.77 5.37
CA PRO A 349 -1.38 20.17 4.32
C PRO A 349 -0.59 19.23 3.41
N GLU A 350 0.63 19.61 3.03
CA GLU A 350 1.48 18.78 2.16
C GLU A 350 1.89 17.47 2.82
N ILE A 351 2.21 17.50 4.13
CA ILE A 351 2.45 16.29 4.93
C ILE A 351 1.19 15.42 4.97
N ALA A 352 0.01 16.02 5.16
CA ALA A 352 -1.25 15.30 5.19
C ALA A 352 -1.56 14.60 3.84
N ASP A 353 -1.32 15.26 2.72
CA ASP A 353 -1.51 14.68 1.38
C ASP A 353 -0.54 13.53 1.11
N LEU A 354 0.73 13.68 1.50
CA LEU A 354 1.74 12.63 1.35
C LEU A 354 1.41 11.38 2.18
N ILE A 355 0.94 11.55 3.42
CA ILE A 355 0.50 10.44 4.28
C ILE A 355 -0.82 9.84 3.76
N GLY A 356 -1.74 10.67 3.25
CA GLY A 356 -3.05 10.28 2.73
C GLY A 356 -2.99 9.50 1.41
N SER A 357 -1.88 9.59 0.67
CA SER A 357 -1.68 8.90 -0.62
C SER A 357 -1.54 7.37 -0.53
N ARG A 358 -1.69 6.77 0.65
CA ARG A 358 -1.61 5.31 0.83
C ARG A 358 -2.73 4.62 0.04
N GLN A 359 -2.35 3.70 -0.85
CA GLN A 359 -3.31 2.90 -1.63
C GLN A 359 -4.20 2.07 -0.70
N LYS A 360 -5.49 2.43 -0.64
CA LYS A 360 -6.50 1.77 0.19
C LYS A 360 -6.75 0.31 -0.18
N TYR A 361 -6.71 0.01 -1.49
CA TYR A 361 -6.95 -1.32 -2.07
C TYR A 361 -5.63 -2.04 -2.43
N GLY A 362 -4.58 -1.76 -1.66
CA GLY A 362 -3.34 -2.52 -1.68
C GLY A 362 -3.47 -3.82 -0.87
N GLY A 363 -2.32 -4.42 -0.51
CA GLY A 363 -2.29 -5.67 0.24
C GLY A 363 -2.48 -6.91 -0.63
N GLU A 364 -2.56 -8.08 0.01
CA GLU A 364 -2.57 -9.41 -0.59
C GLU A 364 -3.85 -10.15 -0.18
N TYR A 365 -4.40 -10.94 -1.10
CA TYR A 365 -5.55 -11.80 -0.83
C TYR A 365 -5.18 -12.93 0.13
N LYS A 366 -5.94 -13.05 1.22
CA LYS A 366 -5.75 -14.07 2.25
C LYS A 366 -6.90 -15.05 2.20
N GLY A 367 -6.82 -15.99 1.27
CA GLY A 367 -7.82 -17.05 1.16
C GLY A 367 -7.96 -17.86 2.45
N GLU A 368 -9.21 -18.20 2.79
CA GLU A 368 -9.52 -19.16 3.84
C GLU A 368 -9.28 -20.59 3.37
N HIS A 369 -8.78 -21.45 4.25
CA HIS A 369 -8.45 -22.82 3.89
C HIS A 369 -9.72 -23.62 3.55
N GLY A 370 -9.83 -24.06 2.30
CA GLY A 370 -10.95 -24.87 1.80
C GLY A 370 -12.00 -24.10 1.00
N LYS A 371 -11.97 -22.75 1.01
CA LYS A 371 -12.78 -21.93 0.11
C LYS A 371 -12.05 -21.70 -1.20
N LYS A 372 -12.80 -21.78 -2.30
CA LYS A 372 -12.29 -21.45 -3.63
C LYS A 372 -12.54 -19.97 -3.90
N HIS A 373 -11.68 -19.34 -4.69
CA HIS A 373 -11.93 -17.99 -5.18
C HIS A 373 -11.79 -17.91 -6.69
N ILE A 374 -12.44 -16.91 -7.26
CA ILE A 374 -12.34 -16.55 -8.66
C ILE A 374 -11.72 -15.16 -8.80
N VAL A 375 -10.91 -14.98 -9.84
CA VAL A 375 -10.27 -13.68 -10.12
C VAL A 375 -10.96 -13.05 -11.32
N VAL A 376 -11.58 -11.89 -11.13
CA VAL A 376 -12.25 -11.13 -12.18
C VAL A 376 -11.42 -9.92 -12.57
N CYS A 377 -11.16 -9.77 -13.87
CA CYS A 377 -10.36 -8.67 -14.42
C CYS A 377 -10.94 -8.16 -15.76
N GLY A 378 -10.27 -7.18 -16.37
CA GLY A 378 -10.70 -6.55 -17.60
C GLY A 378 -11.51 -5.27 -17.35
N TYR A 379 -12.68 -5.15 -17.97
CA TYR A 379 -13.55 -3.98 -17.86
C TYR A 379 -14.45 -4.03 -16.60
N ILE A 380 -13.97 -3.41 -15.53
CA ILE A 380 -14.61 -3.39 -14.22
C ILE A 380 -15.24 -2.01 -14.00
N THR A 381 -16.57 -1.96 -13.99
CA THR A 381 -17.39 -0.77 -13.74
C THR A 381 -18.56 -1.14 -12.84
N TYR A 382 -19.29 -0.16 -12.29
CA TYR A 382 -20.49 -0.44 -11.49
C TYR A 382 -21.50 -1.32 -12.24
N GLU A 383 -21.79 -1.00 -13.51
CA GLU A 383 -22.75 -1.76 -14.32
C GLU A 383 -22.27 -3.19 -14.58
N SER A 384 -21.04 -3.37 -15.05
CA SER A 384 -20.51 -4.71 -15.35
C SER A 384 -20.41 -5.60 -14.11
N VAL A 385 -19.96 -5.04 -12.97
CA VAL A 385 -19.85 -5.77 -11.70
C VAL A 385 -21.22 -6.04 -11.09
N SER A 386 -22.16 -5.09 -11.14
CA SER A 386 -23.50 -5.30 -10.57
C SER A 386 -24.24 -6.43 -11.29
N HIS A 387 -24.21 -6.44 -12.63
CA HIS A 387 -24.82 -7.53 -13.39
C HIS A 387 -24.12 -8.86 -13.15
N PHE A 388 -22.78 -8.87 -13.12
CA PHE A 388 -22.03 -10.08 -12.81
C PHE A 388 -22.36 -10.65 -11.42
N LEU A 389 -22.37 -9.82 -10.38
CA LEU A 389 -22.65 -10.28 -9.01
C LEU A 389 -24.11 -10.71 -8.83
N GLN A 390 -25.07 -10.08 -9.53
CA GLN A 390 -26.47 -10.51 -9.52
C GLN A 390 -26.64 -11.94 -10.07
N ASP A 391 -25.95 -12.26 -11.17
CA ASP A 391 -26.04 -13.59 -11.79
C ASP A 391 -25.16 -14.63 -11.08
N PHE A 392 -24.01 -14.21 -10.52
CA PHE A 392 -23.02 -15.12 -9.92
C PHE A 392 -23.35 -15.47 -8.47
N LEU A 393 -23.83 -14.51 -7.67
CA LEU A 393 -24.17 -14.70 -6.25
C LEU A 393 -25.68 -14.89 -6.04
N HIS A 394 -26.40 -15.36 -7.06
CA HIS A 394 -27.82 -15.60 -7.00
C HIS A 394 -28.18 -16.69 -5.98
N GLU A 395 -29.33 -16.56 -5.31
CA GLU A 395 -29.80 -17.51 -4.28
C GLU A 395 -30.17 -18.88 -4.88
N ASP A 396 -30.61 -18.92 -6.14
CA ASP A 396 -30.99 -20.16 -6.86
C ASP A 396 -29.81 -21.04 -7.26
N ARG A 397 -28.58 -20.50 -7.21
CA ARG A 397 -27.39 -21.34 -7.34
C ARG A 397 -27.24 -22.11 -6.04
N GLU A 398 -26.87 -23.39 -6.14
CA GLU A 398 -26.45 -24.18 -4.98
C GLU A 398 -25.45 -23.37 -4.15
N ASP A 399 -25.45 -23.50 -2.82
CA ASP A 399 -24.56 -22.76 -1.90
C ASP A 399 -23.08 -22.89 -2.31
N VAL A 400 -22.64 -22.05 -3.25
CA VAL A 400 -21.27 -22.01 -3.74
C VAL A 400 -20.54 -21.06 -2.81
N ASP A 401 -19.78 -21.62 -1.87
CA ASP A 401 -18.89 -20.87 -0.99
C ASP A 401 -17.63 -20.45 -1.77
N VAL A 402 -17.83 -19.55 -2.74
CA VAL A 402 -16.80 -18.99 -3.62
C VAL A 402 -16.69 -17.50 -3.42
N GLU A 403 -15.47 -17.04 -3.19
CA GLU A 403 -15.12 -15.63 -3.05
C GLU A 403 -14.73 -15.04 -4.41
N VAL A 404 -15.09 -13.78 -4.64
CA VAL A 404 -14.84 -13.05 -5.88
C VAL A 404 -13.81 -11.96 -5.65
N VAL A 405 -12.66 -12.09 -6.31
CA VAL A 405 -11.55 -11.15 -6.20
C VAL A 405 -11.46 -10.33 -7.48
N PHE A 406 -11.71 -9.02 -7.39
CA PHE A 406 -11.58 -8.10 -8.52
C PHE A 406 -10.17 -7.49 -8.58
N LEU A 407 -9.52 -7.57 -9.75
CA LEU A 407 -8.22 -6.95 -10.01
C LEU A 407 -8.35 -5.91 -11.14
N HIS A 408 -8.21 -4.62 -10.78
CA HIS A 408 -8.30 -3.52 -11.74
C HIS A 408 -7.30 -2.40 -11.46
N ARG A 409 -6.83 -1.71 -12.50
CA ARG A 409 -5.76 -0.71 -12.37
C ARG A 409 -6.27 0.59 -11.75
N VAL A 410 -7.51 0.96 -12.06
CA VAL A 410 -8.16 2.19 -11.58
C VAL A 410 -8.87 1.88 -10.25
N PRO A 411 -8.74 2.72 -9.21
CA PRO A 411 -9.49 2.53 -7.97
C PRO A 411 -11.01 2.65 -8.25
N PRO A 412 -11.85 1.97 -7.46
CA PRO A 412 -13.29 1.94 -7.69
C PRO A 412 -13.92 3.30 -7.36
N ASP A 413 -14.89 3.70 -8.17
CA ASP A 413 -15.72 4.87 -7.88
C ASP A 413 -16.58 4.63 -6.62
N LEU A 414 -17.12 5.71 -6.03
CA LEU A 414 -17.90 5.64 -4.79
C LEU A 414 -19.10 4.68 -4.86
N GLU A 415 -19.73 4.57 -6.03
CA GLU A 415 -20.85 3.64 -6.26
C GLU A 415 -20.39 2.18 -6.22
N LEU A 416 -19.26 1.88 -6.86
CA LEU A 416 -18.66 0.55 -6.88
C LEU A 416 -18.08 0.18 -5.50
N GLU A 417 -17.48 1.13 -4.79
CA GLU A 417 -17.09 0.95 -3.39
C GLU A 417 -18.31 0.62 -2.51
N GLY A 418 -19.44 1.31 -2.73
CA GLY A 418 -20.71 1.01 -2.07
C GLY A 418 -21.20 -0.42 -2.36
N LEU A 419 -21.03 -0.89 -3.59
CA LEU A 419 -21.40 -2.25 -4.00
C LEU A 419 -20.54 -3.32 -3.32
N PHE A 420 -19.22 -3.11 -3.24
CA PHE A 420 -18.31 -4.03 -2.55
C PHE A 420 -18.56 -4.09 -1.05
N LYS A 421 -18.86 -2.97 -0.40
CA LYS A 421 -19.23 -2.95 1.02
C LYS A 421 -20.51 -3.72 1.32
N ARG A 422 -21.47 -3.77 0.39
CA ARG A 422 -22.69 -4.57 0.55
C ARG A 422 -22.42 -6.08 0.52
N HIS A 423 -21.39 -6.52 -0.20
CA HIS A 423 -21.00 -7.93 -0.34
C HIS A 423 -19.64 -8.22 0.32
N PHE A 424 -19.36 -7.57 1.45
CA PHE A 424 -18.03 -7.57 2.09
C PHE A 424 -17.48 -8.97 2.41
N THR A 425 -18.34 -9.95 2.70
CA THR A 425 -17.91 -11.32 3.02
C THR A 425 -17.58 -12.18 1.81
N LYS A 426 -18.02 -11.78 0.61
CA LYS A 426 -17.86 -12.57 -0.62
C LYS A 426 -17.01 -11.89 -1.68
N VAL A 427 -16.78 -10.57 -1.56
CA VAL A 427 -16.15 -9.77 -2.61
C VAL A 427 -15.02 -8.93 -2.06
N GLU A 428 -13.84 -9.08 -2.67
CA GLU A 428 -12.67 -8.24 -2.41
C GLU A 428 -12.18 -7.55 -3.68
N PHE A 429 -11.55 -6.39 -3.53
CA PHE A 429 -11.03 -5.60 -4.64
C PHE A 429 -9.57 -5.18 -4.40
N PHE A 430 -8.73 -5.39 -5.40
CA PHE A 430 -7.31 -5.02 -5.39
C PHE A 430 -6.98 -4.08 -6.56
N THR A 431 -6.26 -2.99 -6.27
CA THR A 431 -5.74 -2.10 -7.32
C THR A 431 -4.47 -2.65 -7.93
N GLY A 432 -4.49 -3.07 -9.20
CA GLY A 432 -3.34 -3.65 -9.89
C GLY A 432 -3.63 -4.03 -11.34
N THR A 433 -2.67 -4.64 -12.02
CA THR A 433 -2.80 -5.10 -13.41
C THR A 433 -2.47 -6.58 -13.54
N VAL A 434 -3.26 -7.28 -14.34
CA VAL A 434 -3.03 -8.70 -14.70
C VAL A 434 -1.74 -8.90 -15.48
N MET A 435 -1.19 -7.82 -16.06
CA MET A 435 0.07 -7.85 -16.82
C MET A 435 1.32 -7.98 -15.93
N ASP A 436 1.20 -7.71 -14.63
CA ASP A 436 2.30 -7.80 -13.67
C ASP A 436 2.19 -9.10 -12.87
N SER A 437 3.24 -9.90 -12.88
CA SER A 437 3.31 -11.15 -12.11
C SER A 437 3.20 -10.92 -10.60
N ILE A 438 3.64 -9.76 -10.09
CA ILE A 438 3.54 -9.44 -8.66
C ILE A 438 2.07 -9.29 -8.26
N ASP A 439 1.28 -8.64 -9.10
CA ASP A 439 -0.17 -8.48 -8.88
C ASP A 439 -0.93 -9.80 -9.01
N LEU A 440 -0.52 -10.68 -9.92
CA LEU A 440 -1.09 -12.03 -10.04
C LEU A 440 -0.79 -12.89 -8.80
N SER A 441 0.44 -12.83 -8.28
CA SER A 441 0.81 -13.50 -7.03
C SER A 441 0.01 -12.94 -5.85
N ARG A 442 -0.20 -11.63 -5.81
CA ARG A 442 -0.92 -10.94 -4.74
C ARG A 442 -2.41 -11.30 -4.64
N VAL A 443 -3.04 -11.63 -5.77
CA VAL A 443 -4.43 -12.15 -5.79
C VAL A 443 -4.48 -13.69 -5.85
N LYS A 444 -3.33 -14.35 -5.73
CA LYS A 444 -3.18 -15.81 -5.72
C LYS A 444 -3.87 -16.50 -6.90
N VAL A 445 -3.54 -16.06 -8.12
CA VAL A 445 -4.11 -16.64 -9.36
C VAL A 445 -3.80 -18.13 -9.49
N ASP A 446 -2.68 -18.59 -8.96
CA ASP A 446 -2.28 -20.00 -8.91
C ASP A 446 -3.21 -20.88 -8.05
N GLU A 447 -3.77 -20.33 -6.97
CA GLU A 447 -4.74 -21.03 -6.10
C GLU A 447 -6.21 -20.83 -6.55
N ALA A 448 -6.46 -19.93 -7.52
CA ALA A 448 -7.80 -19.59 -7.99
C ALA A 448 -8.43 -20.71 -8.84
N ASP A 449 -9.74 -20.90 -8.73
CA ASP A 449 -10.46 -21.92 -9.49
C ASP A 449 -10.63 -21.51 -10.97
N ALA A 450 -10.85 -20.22 -11.21
CA ALA A 450 -10.95 -19.65 -12.55
C ALA A 450 -10.61 -18.16 -12.58
N CYS A 451 -10.20 -17.67 -13.75
CA CYS A 451 -10.06 -16.25 -14.04
C CYS A 451 -11.05 -15.81 -15.13
N LEU A 452 -11.81 -14.75 -14.86
CA LEU A 452 -12.78 -14.19 -15.79
C LEU A 452 -12.28 -12.83 -16.31
N VAL A 453 -12.24 -12.69 -17.63
CA VAL A 453 -11.81 -11.47 -18.32
C VAL A 453 -13.02 -10.82 -18.99
N LEU A 454 -13.49 -9.71 -18.42
CA LEU A 454 -14.65 -8.95 -18.91
C LEU A 454 -14.24 -7.94 -19.98
N ALA A 455 -15.07 -7.76 -21.01
CA ALA A 455 -14.82 -6.82 -22.10
C ALA A 455 -15.76 -5.60 -22.04
N ASN A 456 -15.26 -4.44 -22.48
CA ASN A 456 -16.10 -3.27 -22.70
C ASN A 456 -16.99 -3.43 -23.95
N LYS A 457 -18.28 -3.70 -23.74
CA LYS A 457 -19.28 -3.88 -24.81
C LYS A 457 -19.51 -2.63 -25.67
N TYR A 458 -19.15 -1.46 -25.16
CA TYR A 458 -19.41 -0.16 -25.80
C TYR A 458 -18.11 0.54 -26.25
N SER A 459 -17.01 -0.20 -26.41
CA SER A 459 -15.74 0.35 -26.91
C SER A 459 -15.91 0.98 -28.29
N SER A 460 -15.22 2.11 -28.53
CA SER A 460 -15.16 2.73 -29.86
C SER A 460 -14.37 1.89 -30.86
N ASP A 461 -13.37 1.14 -30.36
CA ASP A 461 -12.55 0.23 -31.12
C ASP A 461 -12.64 -1.18 -30.49
N PRO A 462 -13.49 -2.07 -31.05
CA PRO A 462 -13.65 -3.43 -30.56
C PRO A 462 -12.39 -4.29 -30.70
N ASP A 463 -11.59 -4.06 -31.74
CA ASP A 463 -10.38 -4.85 -32.01
C ASP A 463 -9.27 -4.52 -31.00
N ALA A 464 -9.14 -3.24 -30.63
CA ALA A 464 -8.19 -2.83 -29.58
C ALA A 464 -8.56 -3.41 -28.20
N GLU A 465 -9.85 -3.45 -27.86
CA GLU A 465 -10.34 -4.05 -26.61
C GLU A 465 -10.09 -5.56 -26.58
N ASP A 466 -10.37 -6.26 -27.68
CA ASP A 466 -10.09 -7.69 -27.83
C ASP A 466 -8.59 -7.98 -27.74
N ALA A 467 -7.75 -7.18 -28.39
CA ALA A 467 -6.30 -7.32 -28.29
C ALA A 467 -5.81 -7.16 -26.84
N ALA A 468 -6.37 -6.20 -26.08
CA ALA A 468 -6.05 -6.05 -24.67
C ALA A 468 -6.51 -7.26 -23.83
N ASN A 469 -7.68 -7.82 -24.11
CA ASN A 469 -8.17 -9.03 -23.44
C ASN A 469 -7.32 -10.26 -23.76
N ILE A 470 -6.92 -10.45 -25.02
CA ILE A 470 -6.01 -11.52 -25.43
C ILE A 470 -4.66 -11.39 -24.68
N MET A 471 -4.12 -10.18 -24.57
CA MET A 471 -2.88 -9.94 -23.80
C MET A 471 -3.04 -10.27 -22.32
N ARG A 472 -4.20 -9.98 -21.70
CA ARG A 472 -4.50 -10.39 -20.32
C ARG A 472 -4.50 -11.91 -20.18
N VAL A 473 -5.13 -12.63 -21.12
CA VAL A 473 -5.13 -14.10 -21.15
C VAL A 473 -3.71 -14.65 -21.27
N ILE A 474 -2.89 -14.11 -22.17
CA ILE A 474 -1.48 -14.51 -22.32
C ILE A 474 -0.73 -14.32 -21.00
N SER A 475 -0.92 -13.18 -20.32
CA SER A 475 -0.27 -12.91 -19.04
C SER A 475 -0.67 -13.93 -17.96
N ILE A 476 -1.97 -14.22 -17.83
CA ILE A 476 -2.50 -15.20 -16.87
C ILE A 476 -1.93 -16.59 -17.16
N LYS A 477 -2.01 -17.04 -18.43
CA LYS A 477 -1.54 -18.37 -18.85
C LYS A 477 -0.03 -18.52 -18.78
N ASN A 478 0.71 -17.43 -18.89
CA ASN A 478 2.16 -17.41 -18.70
C ASN A 478 2.55 -17.51 -17.21
N TYR A 479 1.72 -17.00 -16.31
CA TYR A 479 1.91 -17.13 -14.85
C TYR A 479 1.45 -18.50 -14.33
N SER A 480 0.23 -18.92 -14.69
CA SER A 480 -0.36 -20.22 -14.36
C SER A 480 -0.95 -20.85 -15.62
N SER A 481 -0.33 -21.91 -16.15
CA SER A 481 -0.81 -22.58 -17.36
C SER A 481 -2.08 -23.40 -17.13
N ASP A 482 -2.27 -23.88 -15.90
CA ASP A 482 -3.31 -24.85 -15.55
C ASP A 482 -4.65 -24.21 -15.16
N ILE A 483 -4.67 -22.90 -14.87
CA ILE A 483 -5.89 -22.19 -14.49
C ILE A 483 -6.93 -22.15 -15.63
N ARG A 484 -8.20 -22.31 -15.29
CA ARG A 484 -9.31 -22.09 -16.22
C ARG A 484 -9.50 -20.60 -16.52
N VAL A 485 -9.49 -20.20 -17.79
CA VAL A 485 -9.71 -18.81 -18.20
C VAL A 485 -10.96 -18.67 -19.05
N ILE A 486 -11.88 -17.80 -18.63
CA ILE A 486 -13.08 -17.45 -19.40
C ILE A 486 -12.95 -16.00 -19.86
N VAL A 487 -12.94 -15.78 -21.17
CA VAL A 487 -12.72 -14.44 -21.75
C VAL A 487 -13.88 -14.02 -22.63
N GLN A 488 -14.28 -12.76 -22.50
CA GLN A 488 -15.22 -12.12 -23.41
C GLN A 488 -14.46 -11.47 -24.57
N LEU A 489 -14.88 -11.76 -25.80
CA LEU A 489 -14.41 -11.09 -27.01
C LEU A 489 -15.58 -10.44 -27.74
N MET A 490 -15.31 -9.31 -28.40
CA MET A 490 -16.26 -8.56 -29.20
C MET A 490 -16.38 -9.16 -30.60
N GLN A 491 -15.26 -9.44 -31.27
CA GLN A 491 -15.22 -9.89 -32.67
C GLN A 491 -14.85 -11.37 -32.81
N TYR A 492 -15.36 -12.01 -33.87
CA TYR A 492 -15.14 -13.44 -34.10
C TYR A 492 -13.73 -13.75 -34.61
N HIS A 493 -13.16 -12.92 -35.50
CA HIS A 493 -11.82 -13.20 -36.06
C HIS A 493 -10.72 -13.17 -34.98
N ASN A 494 -10.90 -12.37 -33.93
CA ASN A 494 -9.95 -12.29 -32.82
C ASN A 494 -9.88 -13.57 -31.97
N LYS A 495 -10.93 -14.41 -32.01
CA LYS A 495 -10.98 -15.72 -31.33
C LYS A 495 -9.86 -16.66 -31.79
N ALA A 496 -9.44 -16.55 -33.06
CA ALA A 496 -8.37 -17.38 -33.61
C ALA A 496 -7.03 -17.18 -32.91
N TYR A 497 -6.75 -15.99 -32.37
CA TYR A 497 -5.51 -15.71 -31.67
C TYR A 497 -5.39 -16.48 -30.34
N LEU A 498 -6.51 -16.71 -29.65
CA LEU A 498 -6.52 -17.47 -28.39
C LEU A 498 -6.20 -18.95 -28.62
N LEU A 499 -6.69 -19.53 -29.71
CA LEU A 499 -6.41 -20.93 -30.08
C LEU A 499 -4.95 -21.18 -30.46
N ASN A 500 -4.19 -20.12 -30.78
CA ASN A 500 -2.77 -20.21 -31.07
C ASN A 500 -1.90 -20.17 -29.80
N ILE A 501 -2.47 -19.90 -28.64
CA ILE A 501 -1.75 -19.89 -27.36
C ILE A 501 -1.51 -21.35 -26.94
N PRO A 502 -0.26 -21.77 -26.67
CA PRO A 502 0.05 -23.17 -26.39
C PRO A 502 -0.59 -23.70 -25.09
N SER A 503 -0.75 -22.83 -24.10
CA SER A 503 -1.36 -23.16 -22.81
C SER A 503 -2.90 -23.04 -22.80
N TRP A 504 -3.53 -22.70 -23.94
CA TRP A 504 -4.97 -22.61 -24.06
C TRP A 504 -5.55 -23.99 -24.35
N ASP A 505 -6.35 -24.52 -23.43
CA ASP A 505 -6.90 -25.86 -23.53
C ASP A 505 -8.41 -25.84 -23.25
N TRP A 506 -9.21 -25.93 -24.32
CA TRP A 506 -10.66 -25.99 -24.24
C TRP A 506 -11.16 -27.22 -23.46
N ARG A 507 -10.37 -28.30 -23.35
CA ARG A 507 -10.72 -29.50 -22.58
C ARG A 507 -10.69 -29.27 -21.07
N ARG A 508 -9.94 -28.27 -20.62
CA ARG A 508 -9.87 -27.84 -19.22
C ARG A 508 -10.93 -26.78 -18.87
N GLY A 509 -11.78 -26.40 -19.84
CA GLY A 509 -12.80 -25.38 -19.67
C GLY A 509 -12.34 -23.96 -19.97
N ASP A 510 -11.24 -23.78 -20.71
CA ASP A 510 -10.90 -22.46 -21.25
C ASP A 510 -11.92 -22.07 -22.33
N ASP A 511 -12.75 -21.10 -22.01
CA ASP A 511 -13.93 -20.75 -22.80
C ASP A 511 -13.84 -19.31 -23.35
N VAL A 512 -14.21 -19.16 -24.62
CA VAL A 512 -14.30 -17.84 -25.28
C VAL A 512 -15.76 -17.49 -25.52
N ILE A 513 -16.23 -16.44 -24.87
CA ILE A 513 -17.56 -15.88 -25.08
C ILE A 513 -17.45 -14.76 -26.13
N CYS A 514 -17.67 -15.11 -27.40
CA CYS A 514 -17.70 -14.12 -28.48
C CYS A 514 -19.10 -13.48 -28.57
N LEU A 515 -19.19 -12.19 -28.24
CA LEU A 515 -20.44 -11.45 -28.20
C LEU A 515 -21.08 -11.28 -29.58
N ALA A 516 -20.29 -10.99 -30.63
CA ALA A 516 -20.82 -10.91 -31.99
C ALA A 516 -21.37 -12.24 -32.49
N GLU A 517 -20.67 -13.34 -32.23
CA GLU A 517 -21.08 -14.71 -32.61
C GLU A 517 -22.42 -15.08 -31.97
N LEU A 518 -22.53 -14.93 -30.64
CA LEU A 518 -23.76 -15.24 -29.91
C LEU A 518 -24.93 -14.32 -30.31
N LYS A 519 -24.68 -13.01 -30.40
CA LYS A 519 -25.71 -12.03 -30.75
C LYS A 519 -26.29 -12.29 -32.14
N LEU A 520 -25.43 -12.44 -33.15
CA LEU A 520 -25.89 -12.70 -34.52
C LEU A 520 -26.49 -14.10 -34.66
N GLY A 521 -25.97 -15.10 -33.93
CA GLY A 521 -26.53 -16.44 -33.87
C GLY A 521 -27.97 -16.46 -33.35
N PHE A 522 -28.25 -15.78 -32.24
CA PHE A 522 -29.61 -15.70 -31.68
C PHE A 522 -30.58 -14.96 -32.61
N ILE A 523 -30.12 -13.89 -33.28
CA ILE A 523 -30.94 -13.18 -34.27
C ILE A 523 -31.23 -14.09 -35.48
N ALA A 524 -30.22 -14.79 -35.99
CA ALA A 524 -30.38 -15.71 -37.12
C ALA A 524 -31.36 -16.85 -36.82
N GLN A 525 -31.26 -17.46 -35.63
CA GLN A 525 -32.22 -18.49 -35.19
C GLN A 525 -33.62 -17.91 -34.98
N SER A 526 -33.74 -16.66 -34.55
CA SER A 526 -35.03 -15.99 -34.44
C SER A 526 -35.69 -15.70 -35.79
N CYS A 527 -34.92 -15.63 -36.87
CA CYS A 527 -35.47 -15.59 -38.23
C CYS A 527 -36.09 -16.92 -38.65
N LEU A 528 -35.61 -18.06 -38.12
CA LEU A 528 -36.19 -19.39 -38.35
C LEU A 528 -37.42 -19.63 -37.45
N ALA A 529 -37.29 -19.30 -36.17
CA ALA A 529 -38.33 -19.45 -35.17
C ALA A 529 -38.49 -18.14 -34.37
N PRO A 530 -39.49 -17.30 -34.69
CA PRO A 530 -39.71 -16.03 -34.02
C PRO A 530 -39.86 -16.20 -32.50
N GLY A 531 -39.12 -15.40 -31.73
CA GLY A 531 -39.10 -15.47 -30.26
C GLY A 531 -37.98 -16.35 -29.68
N PHE A 532 -37.21 -17.05 -30.51
CA PHE A 532 -36.09 -17.89 -30.06
C PHE A 532 -35.04 -17.11 -29.24
N SER A 533 -34.66 -15.89 -29.65
CA SER A 533 -33.71 -15.06 -28.91
C SER A 533 -34.18 -14.78 -27.48
N THR A 534 -35.47 -14.48 -27.31
CA THR A 534 -36.06 -14.17 -26.00
C THR A 534 -36.13 -15.41 -25.12
N MET A 535 -36.50 -16.56 -25.71
CA MET A 535 -36.48 -17.85 -25.03
C MET A 535 -35.07 -18.18 -24.51
N MET A 536 -34.06 -18.14 -25.38
CA MET A 536 -32.67 -18.42 -24.98
C MET A 536 -32.14 -17.41 -23.96
N ALA A 537 -32.43 -16.11 -24.12
CA ALA A 537 -31.97 -15.09 -23.19
C ALA A 537 -32.56 -15.26 -21.78
N ASN A 538 -33.80 -15.77 -21.66
CA ASN A 538 -34.39 -16.07 -20.35
C ASN A 538 -33.78 -17.34 -19.74
N LEU A 539 -33.50 -18.39 -20.52
CA LEU A 539 -32.90 -19.64 -20.02
C LEU A 539 -31.52 -19.48 -19.37
N PHE A 540 -30.78 -18.41 -19.72
CA PHE A 540 -29.44 -18.12 -19.19
C PHE A 540 -29.41 -17.03 -18.12
N ALA A 541 -30.48 -16.25 -17.96
CA ALA A 541 -30.51 -15.13 -17.03
C ALA A 541 -31.16 -15.57 -15.73
N MET A 542 -30.38 -15.69 -14.65
CA MET A 542 -30.92 -15.87 -13.30
C MET A 542 -31.57 -14.58 -12.86
N ARG A 543 -32.87 -14.61 -12.62
CA ARG A 543 -33.64 -13.40 -12.29
C ARG A 543 -34.25 -13.53 -10.91
N SER A 544 -33.74 -12.74 -9.97
CA SER A 544 -34.40 -12.40 -8.71
C SER A 544 -34.88 -10.96 -8.75
N PHE A 545 -36.11 -10.76 -8.32
CA PHE A 545 -36.82 -9.49 -8.44
C PHE A 545 -36.39 -8.42 -7.43
N LYS A 546 -36.06 -7.20 -7.91
CA LYS A 546 -36.07 -5.94 -7.13
C LYS A 546 -36.65 -4.79 -7.97
N THR A 547 -37.78 -4.19 -7.54
CA THR A 547 -38.36 -3.00 -8.21
C THR A 547 -37.51 -1.75 -8.02
N SER A 548 -37.41 -0.91 -9.07
CA SER A 548 -36.91 0.47 -8.96
C SER A 548 -37.97 1.47 -9.46
N PRO A 549 -38.21 2.58 -8.73
CA PRO A 549 -39.17 3.62 -9.14
C PRO A 549 -38.76 4.40 -10.40
N HIS A 550 -37.50 4.26 -10.86
CA HIS A 550 -36.98 4.95 -12.05
C HIS A 550 -37.12 4.15 -13.36
N THR A 551 -37.55 2.89 -13.28
CA THR A 551 -37.69 2.00 -14.43
C THR A 551 -39.10 2.13 -15.06
N PRO A 552 -39.26 2.10 -16.39
CA PRO A 552 -40.56 2.14 -17.05
C PRO A 552 -41.53 1.08 -16.52
N SER A 553 -42.82 1.39 -16.38
CA SER A 553 -43.77 0.47 -15.70
C SER A 553 -43.84 -0.90 -16.35
N TRP A 554 -43.86 -0.98 -17.68
CA TRP A 554 -43.89 -2.25 -18.41
C TRP A 554 -42.65 -3.10 -18.13
N LEU A 555 -41.48 -2.47 -17.97
CA LEU A 555 -40.23 -3.16 -17.70
C LEU A 555 -40.17 -3.60 -16.24
N ASN A 556 -40.71 -2.80 -15.32
CA ASN A 556 -40.91 -3.21 -13.93
C ASN A 556 -41.89 -4.38 -13.82
N ASP A 557 -43.00 -4.38 -14.56
CA ASP A 557 -43.98 -5.48 -14.57
C ASP A 557 -43.38 -6.76 -15.20
N TYR A 558 -42.58 -6.60 -16.25
CA TYR A 558 -41.83 -7.69 -16.86
C TYR A 558 -40.77 -8.28 -15.92
N LEU A 559 -39.92 -7.45 -15.32
CA LEU A 559 -38.88 -7.87 -14.38
C LEU A 559 -39.48 -8.45 -13.11
N ARG A 560 -40.60 -7.88 -12.63
CA ARG A 560 -41.41 -8.42 -11.54
C ARG A 560 -41.86 -9.81 -11.84
N GLY A 561 -42.47 -9.99 -12.99
CA GLY A 561 -42.92 -11.30 -13.34
C GLY A 561 -41.78 -12.30 -13.52
N ALA A 562 -40.68 -11.87 -14.14
CA ALA A 562 -39.59 -12.76 -14.51
C ALA A 562 -38.75 -13.20 -13.30
N GLY A 563 -38.81 -12.47 -12.19
CA GLY A 563 -38.19 -12.87 -10.92
C GLY A 563 -39.17 -13.38 -9.87
N MET A 564 -40.37 -13.79 -10.28
CA MET A 564 -41.31 -14.53 -9.42
C MET A 564 -41.18 -16.01 -9.77
N GLU A 565 -40.54 -16.77 -8.88
CA GLU A 565 -40.55 -18.23 -8.93
C GLU A 565 -41.95 -18.78 -8.64
N MET A 566 -42.36 -19.81 -9.37
CA MET A 566 -43.70 -20.37 -9.24
C MET A 566 -43.70 -21.52 -8.23
N TYR A 567 -44.16 -21.25 -7.02
CA TYR A 567 -44.47 -22.28 -6.03
C TYR A 567 -45.92 -22.76 -6.22
N THR A 568 -46.13 -24.08 -6.31
CA THR A 568 -47.48 -24.65 -6.40
C THR A 568 -48.18 -24.57 -5.05
N GLU A 569 -49.02 -23.55 -4.85
CA GLU A 569 -49.96 -23.44 -3.73
C GLU A 569 -51.36 -23.12 -4.26
N THR A 570 -52.39 -23.68 -3.63
CA THR A 570 -53.79 -23.46 -4.01
C THR A 570 -54.25 -22.06 -3.57
N LEU A 571 -54.12 -21.08 -4.46
CA LEU A 571 -54.60 -19.72 -4.21
C LEU A 571 -56.14 -19.65 -4.19
N SER A 572 -56.68 -18.89 -3.22
CA SER A 572 -58.12 -18.61 -3.14
C SER A 572 -58.58 -17.77 -4.35
N HIS A 573 -59.81 -18.04 -4.81
CA HIS A 573 -60.43 -17.50 -6.02
C HIS A 573 -60.56 -15.95 -6.10
N SER A 574 -60.09 -15.22 -5.09
CA SER A 574 -60.26 -13.77 -4.97
C SER A 574 -59.04 -12.95 -5.43
N TYR A 575 -57.87 -13.56 -5.64
CA TYR A 575 -56.60 -12.83 -5.89
C TYR A 575 -56.19 -12.64 -7.37
N SER A 576 -56.90 -13.25 -8.33
CA SER A 576 -56.49 -13.34 -9.75
C SER A 576 -56.80 -12.11 -10.63
N ARG A 577 -57.14 -10.94 -10.07
CA ARG A 577 -57.75 -9.85 -10.87
C ARG A 577 -56.81 -8.82 -11.52
N HIS A 578 -55.50 -8.88 -11.32
CA HIS A 578 -54.62 -7.77 -11.74
C HIS A 578 -53.47 -8.09 -12.72
N THR A 579 -53.16 -9.35 -13.02
CA THR A 579 -52.20 -9.71 -14.08
C THR A 579 -52.93 -10.41 -15.24
N PRO A 580 -52.68 -10.01 -16.50
CA PRO A 580 -53.28 -10.69 -17.64
C PRO A 580 -52.71 -12.12 -17.79
N ASP A 581 -53.56 -13.08 -18.17
CA ASP A 581 -53.22 -14.51 -18.20
C ASP A 581 -51.99 -14.84 -19.05
N TRP A 582 -51.81 -14.14 -20.18
CA TRP A 582 -50.63 -14.32 -21.05
C TRP A 582 -49.31 -13.98 -20.33
N LEU A 583 -49.34 -13.00 -19.43
CA LEU A 583 -48.17 -12.59 -18.67
C LEU A 583 -47.84 -13.69 -17.66
N ASN A 584 -48.81 -14.19 -16.89
CA ASN A 584 -48.56 -15.28 -15.92
C ASN A 584 -47.93 -16.52 -16.59
N LEU A 585 -48.38 -16.88 -17.80
CA LEU A 585 -47.81 -17.99 -18.57
C LEU A 585 -46.39 -17.69 -19.09
N TYR A 586 -46.17 -16.46 -19.59
CA TYR A 586 -44.84 -16.04 -20.04
C TYR A 586 -43.82 -16.07 -18.88
N LEU A 587 -44.24 -15.65 -17.70
CA LEU A 587 -43.40 -15.63 -16.51
C LEU A 587 -43.06 -17.03 -15.99
N CYS A 588 -44.02 -17.96 -16.06
CA CYS A 588 -43.77 -19.38 -15.83
C CYS A 588 -42.63 -19.91 -16.72
N GLY A 589 -42.65 -19.56 -18.01
CA GLY A 589 -41.57 -19.93 -18.94
C GLY A 589 -40.27 -19.17 -18.70
N ALA A 590 -40.33 -17.94 -18.19
CA ALA A 590 -39.16 -17.12 -17.91
C ALA A 590 -38.38 -17.58 -16.68
N GLY A 591 -39.03 -18.25 -15.72
CA GLY A 591 -38.38 -18.88 -14.56
C GLY A 591 -37.83 -20.28 -14.83
N MET A 592 -37.84 -20.73 -16.09
CA MET A 592 -37.15 -21.96 -16.48
C MET A 592 -35.71 -21.64 -16.85
N GLU A 593 -34.78 -22.49 -16.44
CA GLU A 593 -33.34 -22.32 -16.66
C GLU A 593 -32.72 -23.61 -17.21
N MET A 594 -31.53 -23.47 -17.80
CA MET A 594 -30.78 -24.62 -18.30
C MET A 594 -29.79 -25.16 -17.27
N TYR A 595 -29.88 -26.45 -17.01
CA TYR A 595 -29.06 -27.17 -16.04
C TYR A 595 -28.38 -28.38 -16.66
N THR A 596 -27.30 -28.81 -16.01
CA THR A 596 -26.57 -30.02 -16.39
C THR A 596 -26.44 -30.93 -15.18
N ASP A 597 -26.84 -32.20 -15.32
CA ASP A 597 -26.62 -33.20 -14.28
C ASP A 597 -26.43 -34.59 -14.92
N THR A 598 -25.87 -35.51 -14.16
CA THR A 598 -25.65 -36.89 -14.58
C THR A 598 -26.94 -37.70 -14.46
N LEU A 599 -27.25 -38.47 -15.50
CA LEU A 599 -28.40 -39.38 -15.49
C LEU A 599 -28.14 -40.57 -14.56
N SER A 600 -29.18 -41.00 -13.84
CA SER A 600 -29.06 -42.16 -12.96
C SER A 600 -28.79 -43.47 -13.72
N HIS A 601 -28.30 -44.48 -13.00
CA HIS A 601 -28.16 -45.84 -13.54
C HIS A 601 -29.48 -46.45 -14.04
N GLY A 602 -30.64 -45.92 -13.62
CA GLY A 602 -31.94 -46.38 -14.08
C GLY A 602 -32.19 -46.13 -15.57
N PHE A 603 -31.56 -45.10 -16.13
CA PHE A 603 -31.74 -44.72 -17.54
C PHE A 603 -30.77 -45.44 -18.49
N VAL A 604 -29.77 -46.15 -17.95
CA VAL A 604 -28.74 -46.82 -18.77
C VAL A 604 -29.37 -47.91 -19.64
N GLY A 605 -29.11 -47.82 -20.95
CA GLY A 605 -29.64 -48.75 -21.95
C GLY A 605 -31.02 -48.38 -22.50
N MET A 606 -31.69 -47.35 -21.97
CA MET A 606 -32.89 -46.78 -22.60
C MET A 606 -32.50 -45.98 -23.84
N THR A 607 -33.40 -45.91 -24.81
CA THR A 607 -33.24 -44.98 -25.94
C THR A 607 -33.50 -43.54 -25.49
N PHE A 608 -32.90 -42.56 -26.17
CA PHE A 608 -33.11 -41.14 -25.84
C PHE A 608 -34.60 -40.73 -25.78
N PRO A 609 -35.47 -41.10 -26.75
CA PRO A 609 -36.88 -40.74 -26.68
C PRO A 609 -37.62 -41.37 -25.49
N GLU A 610 -37.32 -42.63 -25.16
CA GLU A 610 -37.92 -43.31 -23.99
C GLU A 610 -37.53 -42.62 -22.68
N ALA A 611 -36.25 -42.22 -22.56
CA ALA A 611 -35.77 -41.52 -21.39
C ALA A 611 -36.36 -40.10 -21.29
N ALA A 612 -36.42 -39.37 -22.41
CA ALA A 612 -37.02 -38.03 -22.47
C ALA A 612 -38.51 -38.05 -22.11
N ASP A 613 -39.27 -39.04 -22.59
CA ASP A 613 -40.68 -39.23 -22.24
C ASP A 613 -40.85 -39.52 -20.74
N LEU A 614 -40.01 -40.40 -20.18
CA LEU A 614 -40.05 -40.68 -18.74
C LEU A 614 -39.69 -39.46 -17.90
N LEU A 615 -38.66 -38.72 -18.29
CA LEU A 615 -38.23 -37.49 -17.60
C LEU A 615 -39.32 -36.41 -17.64
N PHE A 616 -39.98 -36.24 -18.79
CA PHE A 616 -41.02 -35.23 -18.92
C PHE A 616 -42.31 -35.62 -18.20
N THR A 617 -42.80 -36.85 -18.40
CA THR A 617 -44.10 -37.30 -17.86
C THR A 617 -44.07 -37.63 -16.37
N ARG A 618 -42.95 -38.16 -15.85
CA ARG A 618 -42.82 -38.59 -14.45
C ARG A 618 -42.06 -37.61 -13.58
N LEU A 619 -41.03 -36.97 -14.12
CA LEU A 619 -40.13 -36.10 -13.36
C LEU A 619 -40.36 -34.62 -13.61
N GLY A 620 -41.19 -34.25 -14.59
CA GLY A 620 -41.44 -32.86 -14.97
C GLY A 620 -40.20 -32.15 -15.51
N LEU A 621 -39.21 -32.89 -16.04
CA LEU A 621 -37.96 -32.35 -16.53
C LEU A 621 -37.90 -32.45 -18.05
N LEU A 622 -37.50 -31.37 -18.73
CA LEU A 622 -37.32 -31.35 -20.18
C LEU A 622 -35.87 -31.65 -20.53
N LEU A 623 -35.58 -32.85 -21.06
CA LEU A 623 -34.25 -33.22 -21.56
C LEU A 623 -34.05 -32.70 -22.99
N LEU A 624 -33.00 -31.92 -23.21
CA LEU A 624 -32.66 -31.34 -24.52
C LEU A 624 -31.55 -32.11 -25.24
N ALA A 625 -30.49 -32.45 -24.52
CA ALA A 625 -29.27 -33.00 -25.08
C ALA A 625 -28.61 -33.97 -24.11
N ILE A 626 -27.77 -34.85 -24.65
CA ILE A 626 -26.90 -35.73 -23.87
C ILE A 626 -25.45 -35.62 -24.36
N GLU A 627 -24.53 -35.82 -23.44
CA GLU A 627 -23.10 -35.96 -23.74
C GLU A 627 -22.82 -37.35 -24.34
N LEU A 628 -22.28 -37.38 -25.55
CA LEU A 628 -21.80 -38.60 -26.20
C LEU A 628 -20.27 -38.64 -26.10
N LYS A 629 -19.76 -39.70 -25.46
CA LYS A 629 -18.32 -39.96 -25.38
C LYS A 629 -17.89 -40.66 -26.67
N ASP A 630 -17.01 -40.03 -27.43
CA ASP A 630 -16.36 -40.64 -28.58
C ASP A 630 -15.04 -41.28 -28.12
N ASP A 631 -15.05 -42.61 -27.97
CA ASP A 631 -13.90 -43.40 -27.51
C ASP A 631 -12.69 -43.30 -28.46
N GLU A 632 -12.91 -42.98 -29.75
CA GLU A 632 -11.83 -42.90 -30.74
C GLU A 632 -11.09 -41.56 -30.67
N LYS A 633 -11.82 -40.45 -30.50
CA LYS A 633 -11.24 -39.10 -30.44
C LYS A 633 -10.92 -38.63 -29.02
N LYS A 634 -11.41 -39.35 -28.00
CA LYS A 634 -11.43 -38.91 -26.60
C LYS A 634 -12.08 -37.53 -26.44
N GLU A 635 -13.12 -37.28 -27.24
CA GLU A 635 -13.87 -36.03 -27.23
C GLU A 635 -15.30 -36.31 -26.75
N CYS A 636 -15.81 -35.41 -25.92
CA CYS A 636 -17.19 -35.43 -25.49
C CYS A 636 -17.98 -34.48 -26.38
N ASN A 637 -18.88 -35.03 -27.20
CA ASN A 637 -19.73 -34.25 -28.07
C ASN A 637 -21.11 -34.08 -27.45
N ILE A 638 -21.65 -32.87 -27.46
CA ILE A 638 -23.02 -32.60 -27.01
C ILE A 638 -23.96 -32.89 -28.17
N ALA A 639 -24.79 -33.91 -28.04
CA ALA A 639 -25.79 -34.27 -29.04
C ALA A 639 -27.17 -33.73 -28.63
N ILE A 640 -27.64 -32.71 -29.35
CA ILE A 640 -28.97 -32.12 -29.17
C ILE A 640 -29.99 -33.00 -29.89
N ASN A 641 -30.97 -33.51 -29.14
CA ASN A 641 -32.00 -34.43 -29.63
C ASN A 641 -31.45 -35.51 -30.61
N PRO A 642 -30.59 -36.43 -30.11
CA PRO A 642 -29.94 -37.43 -30.95
C PRO A 642 -30.93 -38.40 -31.60
N ALA A 643 -30.45 -39.19 -32.56
CA ALA A 643 -31.27 -40.16 -33.27
C ALA A 643 -31.94 -41.16 -32.29
N PRO A 644 -33.15 -41.68 -32.61
CA PRO A 644 -33.91 -42.58 -31.72
C PRO A 644 -33.18 -43.87 -31.34
N ILE A 645 -32.16 -44.27 -32.10
CA ILE A 645 -31.33 -45.45 -31.85
C ILE A 645 -30.26 -45.22 -30.77
N THR A 646 -29.98 -43.97 -30.42
CA THR A 646 -28.94 -43.62 -29.45
C THR A 646 -29.39 -44.00 -28.05
N THR A 647 -28.60 -44.85 -27.39
CA THR A 647 -28.86 -45.32 -26.04
C THR A 647 -28.02 -44.57 -25.01
N ILE A 648 -28.57 -44.41 -23.81
CA ILE A 648 -27.90 -43.73 -22.71
C ILE A 648 -26.82 -44.63 -22.13
N GLN A 649 -25.59 -44.12 -22.09
CA GLN A 649 -24.44 -44.79 -21.51
C GLN A 649 -24.34 -44.52 -19.99
N PRO A 650 -23.58 -45.32 -19.23
CA PRO A 650 -23.29 -45.01 -17.84
C PRO A 650 -22.59 -43.65 -17.68
N GLN A 651 -22.99 -42.87 -16.67
CA GLN A 651 -22.43 -41.55 -16.38
C GLN A 651 -22.54 -40.57 -17.58
N THR A 652 -23.65 -40.65 -18.31
CA THR A 652 -23.99 -39.66 -19.34
C THR A 652 -24.49 -38.39 -18.67
N GLN A 653 -23.92 -37.24 -19.03
CA GLN A 653 -24.45 -35.94 -18.63
C GLN A 653 -25.64 -35.56 -19.52
N GLY A 654 -26.74 -35.18 -18.89
CA GLY A 654 -27.94 -34.64 -19.54
C GLY A 654 -28.02 -33.12 -19.41
N PHE A 655 -28.56 -32.47 -20.43
CA PHE A 655 -28.86 -31.04 -20.44
C PHE A 655 -30.37 -30.86 -20.32
N PHE A 656 -30.80 -30.21 -19.25
CA PHE A 656 -32.20 -30.11 -18.85
C PHE A 656 -32.68 -28.66 -18.85
N ILE A 657 -33.97 -28.46 -19.09
CA ILE A 657 -34.69 -27.25 -18.71
C ILE A 657 -35.58 -27.58 -17.51
N ALA A 658 -35.41 -26.83 -16.42
CA ALA A 658 -36.14 -27.00 -15.17
C ALA A 658 -36.26 -25.65 -14.42
N GLN A 659 -37.04 -25.59 -13.34
CA GLN A 659 -37.18 -24.36 -12.54
C GLN A 659 -36.02 -24.15 -11.56
N SER A 660 -35.38 -25.22 -11.09
CA SER A 660 -34.25 -25.12 -10.17
C SER A 660 -33.28 -26.29 -10.29
N ALA A 661 -32.05 -26.12 -9.81
CA ALA A 661 -31.04 -27.18 -9.78
C ALA A 661 -31.50 -28.41 -8.97
N ASP A 662 -32.23 -28.19 -7.88
CA ASP A 662 -32.73 -29.27 -7.02
C ASP A 662 -33.79 -30.14 -7.70
N GLU A 663 -34.58 -29.57 -8.61
CA GLU A 663 -35.51 -30.35 -9.43
C GLU A 663 -34.77 -31.31 -10.37
N VAL A 664 -33.63 -30.89 -10.91
CA VAL A 664 -32.83 -31.67 -11.86
C VAL A 664 -32.18 -32.87 -11.17
N LYS A 665 -31.79 -32.74 -9.89
CA LYS A 665 -31.27 -33.87 -9.07
C LYS A 665 -32.20 -35.07 -9.00
N ARG A 666 -33.50 -34.88 -9.24
CA ARG A 666 -34.46 -35.99 -9.34
C ARG A 666 -34.08 -36.98 -10.44
N ALA A 667 -33.50 -36.50 -11.55
CA ALA A 667 -32.98 -37.33 -12.63
C ALA A 667 -31.80 -38.20 -12.17
N PHE A 668 -30.94 -37.70 -11.27
CA PHE A 668 -29.85 -38.47 -10.69
C PHE A 668 -30.33 -39.48 -9.62
N TYR A 669 -31.35 -39.13 -8.84
CA TYR A 669 -31.89 -39.99 -7.78
C TYR A 669 -32.88 -41.05 -8.27
N TRP A 670 -33.38 -40.92 -9.50
CA TRP A 670 -34.42 -41.81 -10.02
C TRP A 670 -33.98 -43.27 -10.08
N CYS A 671 -34.82 -44.16 -9.57
CA CYS A 671 -34.62 -45.61 -9.62
C CYS A 671 -35.97 -46.28 -9.86
N ARG A 672 -36.04 -47.10 -10.90
CA ARG A 672 -37.28 -47.81 -11.27
C ARG A 672 -37.86 -48.61 -10.10
N GLN A 673 -37.05 -49.43 -9.42
CA GLN A 673 -37.53 -50.27 -8.32
C GLN A 673 -38.06 -49.50 -7.11
N CYS A 674 -37.47 -48.33 -6.84
CA CYS A 674 -37.73 -47.57 -5.62
C CYS A 674 -38.80 -46.47 -5.88
N HIS A 675 -38.97 -45.97 -7.11
CA HIS A 675 -39.79 -44.78 -7.43
C HIS A 675 -40.86 -44.97 -8.54
N GLU A 676 -41.10 -46.18 -9.05
CA GLU A 676 -42.07 -46.42 -10.15
C GLU A 676 -43.54 -46.13 -9.75
N ASP A 677 -43.89 -46.31 -8.46
CA ASP A 677 -45.25 -46.09 -7.95
C ASP A 677 -45.48 -44.68 -7.36
N ILE A 678 -44.46 -43.82 -7.34
CA ILE A 678 -44.55 -42.48 -6.74
C ILE A 678 -45.13 -41.50 -7.77
N MET A 679 -46.29 -40.92 -7.46
CA MET A 679 -46.97 -39.92 -8.31
C MET A 679 -46.58 -38.48 -7.96
N ASP A 680 -46.22 -38.21 -6.70
CA ASP A 680 -45.78 -36.89 -6.27
C ASP A 680 -44.26 -36.76 -6.45
N VAL A 681 -43.87 -35.88 -7.37
CA VAL A 681 -42.49 -35.67 -7.80
C VAL A 681 -41.60 -35.14 -6.67
N THR A 682 -42.18 -34.48 -5.65
CA THR A 682 -41.45 -33.94 -4.49
C THR A 682 -40.92 -35.02 -3.54
N LEU A 683 -41.47 -36.23 -3.61
CA LEU A 683 -41.07 -37.37 -2.77
C LEU A 683 -39.86 -38.13 -3.32
N ILE A 684 -39.41 -37.79 -4.54
CA ILE A 684 -38.27 -38.44 -5.21
C ILE A 684 -36.96 -37.91 -4.60
N LYS A 685 -36.49 -38.63 -3.59
CA LYS A 685 -35.23 -38.35 -2.89
C LYS A 685 -34.18 -39.42 -3.17
N LYS A 686 -32.96 -39.21 -2.65
CA LYS A 686 -31.84 -40.14 -2.82
C LYS A 686 -32.25 -41.58 -2.48
N CYS A 687 -32.18 -42.41 -3.51
CA CYS A 687 -32.55 -43.81 -3.45
C CYS A 687 -31.60 -44.61 -2.52
N LYS A 688 -32.15 -45.49 -1.68
CA LYS A 688 -31.36 -46.42 -0.83
C LYS A 688 -31.00 -47.73 -1.54
N CYS A 689 -31.48 -47.94 -2.76
CA CYS A 689 -31.13 -49.06 -3.61
C CYS A 689 -29.58 -49.04 -3.81
N ARG A 690 -28.83 -49.92 -3.12
CA ARG A 690 -27.35 -49.96 -3.12
C ARG A 690 -26.88 -50.36 -4.53
N ASN A 691 -26.04 -49.55 -5.20
CA ASN A 691 -25.50 -49.80 -6.55
C ASN A 691 -25.06 -51.28 -6.76
N CYS A 692 -25.94 -52.12 -7.30
CA CYS A 692 -25.76 -53.58 -7.44
C CYS A 692 -24.69 -54.01 -8.45
N LYS A 693 -23.85 -53.11 -8.98
CA LYS A 693 -22.76 -53.45 -9.91
C LYS A 693 -21.35 -53.42 -9.30
N HIS A 694 -21.14 -52.82 -8.13
CA HIS A 694 -19.81 -52.80 -7.50
C HIS A 694 -19.45 -54.08 -6.73
N PHE A 695 -20.41 -54.97 -6.44
CA PHE A 695 -20.13 -56.20 -5.68
C PHE A 695 -19.54 -57.34 -6.54
N CYS A 696 -19.70 -57.30 -7.88
CA CYS A 696 -19.12 -58.33 -8.75
C CYS A 696 -17.59 -58.21 -8.90
N TYR A 697 -17.02 -57.00 -8.82
CA TYR A 697 -15.56 -56.83 -8.86
C TYR A 697 -14.89 -57.12 -7.51
N PHE A 698 -15.58 -56.88 -6.39
CA PHE A 698 -15.01 -57.12 -5.06
C PHE A 698 -14.99 -58.60 -4.65
N LEU A 699 -15.90 -59.42 -5.20
CA LEU A 699 -15.90 -60.88 -5.01
C LEU A 699 -14.78 -61.60 -5.79
N SER A 700 -14.25 -61.00 -6.86
CA SER A 700 -13.07 -61.52 -7.55
C SER A 700 -11.78 -61.27 -6.76
N PHE A 701 -11.66 -60.11 -6.09
CA PHE A 701 -10.46 -59.75 -5.33
C PHE A 701 -10.37 -60.46 -3.97
N THR A 702 -11.51 -60.69 -3.32
CA THR A 702 -11.58 -61.44 -2.05
C THR A 702 -11.40 -62.95 -2.25
N SER A 703 -11.78 -63.50 -3.40
CA SER A 703 -11.47 -64.89 -3.76
C SER A 703 -9.98 -65.12 -4.04
N LEU A 704 -9.28 -64.16 -4.67
CA LEU A 704 -7.83 -64.23 -4.89
C LEU A 704 -7.00 -64.07 -3.60
N LEU A 705 -7.42 -63.19 -2.68
CA LEU A 705 -6.75 -63.02 -1.38
C LEU A 705 -6.93 -64.24 -0.46
N LEU A 706 -8.10 -64.90 -0.48
CA LEU A 706 -8.29 -66.15 0.27
C LEU A 706 -7.48 -67.32 -0.31
N HIS A 707 -7.31 -67.38 -1.64
CA HIS A 707 -6.48 -68.40 -2.29
C HIS A 707 -4.98 -68.22 -1.99
N CYS A 708 -4.50 -66.98 -1.92
CA CYS A 708 -3.11 -66.70 -1.50
C CYS A 708 -2.88 -66.99 -0.01
N TYR A 709 -3.85 -66.72 0.87
CA TYR A 709 -3.71 -66.98 2.31
C TYR A 709 -3.72 -68.48 2.65
N ILE A 710 -4.46 -69.30 1.89
CA ILE A 710 -4.49 -70.76 2.07
C ILE A 710 -3.23 -71.42 1.50
N TYR A 711 -2.66 -70.92 0.40
CA TYR A 711 -1.41 -71.46 -0.16
C TYR A 711 -0.20 -71.21 0.75
N PHE A 712 -0.19 -70.08 1.48
CA PHE A 712 0.89 -69.72 2.39
C PHE A 712 0.89 -70.50 3.71
N ILE A 713 -0.26 -71.07 4.11
CA ILE A 713 -0.38 -71.86 5.36
C ILE A 713 -0.08 -73.35 5.12
N VAL A 714 -0.19 -73.87 3.90
CA VAL A 714 -0.03 -75.31 3.59
C VAL A 714 1.41 -75.69 3.19
N SER A 715 2.28 -74.72 2.86
CA SER A 715 3.64 -75.00 2.36
C SER A 715 4.71 -74.59 3.38
N GLY A 716 4.74 -75.27 4.53
CA GLY A 716 5.86 -75.17 5.45
C GLY A 716 7.07 -75.95 4.94
N SER A 717 8.19 -75.26 4.63
CA SER A 717 9.57 -75.67 4.95
C SER A 717 10.65 -74.77 4.31
N ILE A 718 11.46 -74.13 5.19
CA ILE A 718 12.94 -73.97 5.13
C ILE A 718 13.50 -72.93 4.12
N VAL A 719 14.40 -71.96 4.40
CA VAL A 719 15.21 -71.50 5.56
C VAL A 719 15.73 -70.07 5.25
N PRO A 720 16.09 -69.23 6.24
CA PRO A 720 16.46 -67.82 6.04
C PRO A 720 17.96 -67.61 5.76
N GLN A 721 18.29 -66.55 5.01
CA GLN A 721 19.64 -65.97 5.05
C GLN A 721 19.60 -64.45 4.95
N TYR A 722 20.35 -63.85 5.87
CA TYR A 722 20.54 -62.45 6.20
C TYR A 722 21.22 -61.62 5.11
N ASP A 723 20.92 -60.31 5.14
CA ASP A 723 21.80 -59.13 4.97
C ASP A 723 21.04 -58.02 4.20
N SER A 724 21.12 -56.71 4.43
CA SER A 724 21.52 -55.80 5.51
C SER A 724 21.21 -54.37 4.98
N VAL A 725 20.38 -53.56 5.66
CA VAL A 725 20.67 -52.21 6.22
C VAL A 725 20.91 -51.06 5.22
N GLY A 726 20.12 -49.98 5.36
CA GLY A 726 20.48 -48.59 4.98
C GLY A 726 19.29 -47.74 4.49
N LEU A 727 18.46 -47.12 5.36
CA LEU A 727 18.55 -45.76 5.94
C LEU A 727 18.42 -44.58 4.94
N ILE A 728 17.40 -43.74 5.20
CA ILE A 728 17.27 -42.28 4.91
C ILE A 728 16.96 -41.96 3.42
N HIS A 729 15.90 -41.25 3.03
CA HIS A 729 15.23 -40.06 3.58
C HIS A 729 13.76 -39.97 3.14
#